data_AF-A0A1F2TSC9-F1
#
_entry.id   AF-A0A1F2TSC9-F1
#
_cell.length_a   1.000
_cell.length_b   1.000
_cell.length_c   1.000
_cell.angle_alpha   90.00
_cell.angle_beta   90.00
_cell.angle_gamma   90.00
#
_symmetry.space_group_name_H-M   'P 1'
#
loop_
_entity.id
_entity.type
_entity.pdbx_description
1 polymer ?
#
loop_
_entity_poly.entity_id
_entity_poly.type
_entity_poly.pdbx_seq_one_letter_code
_entity_poly.pdbx_strand_id
1 'polypeptide(L)'
;MFFVRRPSTDAIDRFLSDSQELPLSYGPIGIVREKPAGHFDEIISVIGHGTIDFERARAALIAWKQFDIGWTELHPSGASIEPGTTIAVLIRHLGFWSLNGGRVIYTVGERDRGTHFGFAYGTLVNHSESGEELFEAFLDPETDAVMYHIRAVSWPQATLARVGQPIVRLLQARFRRHSAAAMERATSLNARAGVKSTRGCCMVALLVLALIAQPGLLSAHSLTGTTPNVARLRQTAEPTQKGNGIIAGVVVNERQEPVAGAVVQAFSVDPTVRPVPSRGTVPPLTRASGSASTDAEGRFRISGLPLGEYRIAASPLFPSGGPAPAQIYGMTLYPSTVDERQAVSVSALASPAAGIQIQLVPVRGVRVSGSVVSPSAGPTAGLAVRLFQRLGGFGTESALAAVGDNGTFEIPRVPPGRYRLTIRQATSRSGMDSGEFATTVFEVHDREADDLSLVLGPGASISGRVVAEPGTSVPTAVGLRVSASPTAEQYSASIPVTARVTAEWSFRMAGLSGSYEFTVSADRAPAVRATRITVDGVQAAAGAEVALTDGAHEVVVFVAPREPPRPTVDRTVSVGALVERFKAEKVLWRQLEIAKAIVEYHDASVLPSLVDWLGHTDRHIRGNVAFIFGGLGDPRGFQIIAEILTDRSDRPEGQGVPTASSDGRYHVARQIAADRYYAAHLLGDLRDPRAIPVLVPLLKDTEVNAIVPWALGEIGDKRAIGPLLEALDDESPTVRVLAIYALETLHATEALPRLISLLNDHRKSNFGAQVSVADAAKAAIATLQ
;
A
#
# COMPACT_ATOMS: atom_id res chain seq x y z
N MET A 1 -22.77 7.88 24.85
CA MET A 1 -24.27 7.89 24.93
C MET A 1 -24.85 8.72 23.77
N PHE A 2 -26.02 8.39 23.22
CA PHE A 2 -26.63 9.11 22.08
C PHE A 2 -27.98 9.73 22.45
N PHE A 3 -28.29 10.92 21.92
CA PHE A 3 -29.50 11.69 22.21
C PHE A 3 -30.11 12.27 20.93
N VAL A 4 -31.44 12.22 20.78
CA VAL A 4 -32.13 12.80 19.60
C VAL A 4 -32.13 14.33 19.63
N ARG A 5 -32.09 14.94 20.81
CA ARG A 5 -31.97 16.40 21.03
C ARG A 5 -30.73 16.69 21.86
N ARG A 6 -30.26 17.94 21.87
CA ARG A 6 -29.12 18.34 22.70
C ARG A 6 -29.43 18.02 24.17
N PRO A 7 -28.58 17.26 24.89
CA PRO A 7 -28.82 16.96 26.30
C PRO A 7 -28.81 18.25 27.13
N SER A 8 -29.61 18.29 28.21
CA SER A 8 -29.62 19.41 29.16
C SER A 8 -28.30 19.48 29.93
N THR A 9 -27.99 20.64 30.50
CA THR A 9 -26.80 20.83 31.33
C THR A 9 -26.75 19.81 32.47
N ASP A 10 -27.85 19.61 33.19
CA ASP A 10 -27.95 18.60 34.26
C ASP A 10 -27.66 17.17 33.78
N ALA A 11 -28.02 16.83 32.53
CA ALA A 11 -27.73 15.51 31.96
C ALA A 11 -26.25 15.35 31.60
N ILE A 12 -25.59 16.43 31.17
CA ILE A 12 -24.15 16.46 30.90
C ILE A 12 -23.37 16.36 32.21
N ASP A 13 -23.78 17.10 33.24
CA ASP A 13 -23.14 17.09 34.57
C ASP A 13 -23.26 15.72 35.25
N ARG A 14 -24.44 15.09 35.16
CA ARG A 14 -24.63 13.73 35.65
C ARG A 14 -23.75 12.73 34.91
N PHE A 15 -23.70 12.80 33.58
CA PHE A 15 -22.83 11.94 32.78
C PHE A 15 -21.34 12.11 33.15
N LEU A 16 -20.89 13.34 33.38
CA LEU A 16 -19.53 13.64 33.82
C LEU A 16 -19.24 13.04 35.19
N SER A 17 -20.15 13.20 36.16
CA SER A 17 -20.05 12.60 37.49
C SER A 17 -19.92 11.07 37.40
N ASP A 18 -20.80 10.43 36.63
CA ASP A 18 -20.80 8.98 36.44
C ASP A 18 -19.53 8.49 35.73
N SER A 19 -18.90 9.34 34.91
CA SER A 19 -17.68 9.01 34.17
C SER A 19 -16.41 9.02 35.02
N GLN A 20 -16.40 9.69 36.17
CA GLN A 20 -15.18 9.88 36.97
C GLN A 20 -14.58 8.55 37.45
N GLU A 21 -15.41 7.57 37.80
CA GLU A 21 -14.97 6.27 38.31
C GLU A 21 -14.82 5.20 37.23
N LEU A 22 -15.15 5.51 35.97
CA LEU A 22 -15.12 4.52 34.90
C LEU A 22 -13.68 4.21 34.45
N PRO A 23 -13.38 2.94 34.10
CA PRO A 23 -12.09 2.59 33.52
C PRO A 23 -11.97 3.07 32.07
N LEU A 24 -10.73 3.11 31.58
CA LEU A 24 -10.45 3.25 30.15
C LEU A 24 -11.02 2.05 29.39
N SER A 25 -11.47 2.27 28.16
CA SER A 25 -12.05 1.23 27.31
C SER A 25 -11.03 0.35 26.58
N TYR A 26 -9.74 0.66 26.72
CA TYR A 26 -8.63 0.01 26.04
C TYR A 26 -7.42 -0.12 26.98
N GLY A 27 -6.46 -0.93 26.57
CA GLY A 27 -5.13 -1.01 27.18
C GLY A 27 -4.16 -1.76 26.27
N PRO A 28 -2.83 -1.59 26.44
CA PRO A 28 -2.16 -0.71 27.40
C PRO A 28 -2.27 0.80 27.07
N ILE A 29 -1.91 1.67 28.02
CA ILE A 29 -1.81 3.14 27.81
C ILE A 29 -0.57 3.46 26.97
N GLY A 30 -0.66 4.41 26.04
CA GLY A 30 0.46 4.80 25.17
C GLY A 30 0.44 4.12 23.81
N ILE A 31 -0.66 3.44 23.44
CA ILE A 31 -0.81 2.74 22.16
C ILE A 31 -0.65 3.64 20.93
N VAL A 32 -0.92 4.95 21.02
CA VAL A 32 -0.64 5.90 19.92
C VAL A 32 0.86 6.11 19.66
N ARG A 33 1.73 5.63 20.57
CA ARG A 33 3.19 5.71 20.43
C ARG A 33 3.79 4.48 19.72
N GLU A 34 3.05 3.37 19.60
CA GLU A 34 3.59 2.05 19.18
C GLU A 34 3.06 1.52 17.82
N LYS A 35 2.26 2.30 17.07
CA LYS A 35 1.57 1.87 15.81
C LYS A 35 1.01 0.43 15.88
N PRO A 36 0.08 0.13 16.81
CA PRO A 36 -0.46 -1.20 17.02
C PRO A 36 -1.41 -1.66 15.89
N ALA A 37 -1.74 -2.96 15.89
CA ALA A 37 -2.78 -3.52 15.03
C ALA A 37 -4.18 -2.96 15.41
N GLY A 38 -4.61 -1.90 14.71
CA GLY A 38 -5.87 -1.19 14.90
C GLY A 38 -6.05 -0.07 13.89
N HIS A 39 -7.14 0.72 13.98
CA HIS A 39 -7.29 1.87 13.10
C HIS A 39 -6.45 3.03 13.64
N PHE A 40 -5.22 3.13 13.14
CA PHE A 40 -4.28 4.21 13.43
C PHE A 40 -4.46 5.36 12.45
N ASP A 41 -4.55 6.56 12.98
CA ASP A 41 -4.66 7.80 12.23
C ASP A 41 -3.63 8.82 12.70
N GLU A 42 -3.06 9.55 11.75
CA GLU A 42 -2.05 10.57 12.00
C GLU A 42 -2.23 11.73 11.03
N ILE A 43 -2.23 12.96 11.55
CA ILE A 43 -2.16 14.19 10.74
C ILE A 43 -1.20 15.17 11.40
N ILE A 44 -0.39 15.82 10.58
CA ILE A 44 0.48 16.91 10.99
C ILE A 44 0.14 18.10 10.10
N SER A 45 -0.01 19.29 10.69
CA SER A 45 -0.35 20.53 9.97
C SER A 45 0.48 21.69 10.49
N VAL A 46 1.00 22.52 9.59
CA VAL A 46 1.63 23.80 9.95
C VAL A 46 0.52 24.75 10.40
N ILE A 47 0.66 25.36 11.58
CA ILE A 47 -0.34 26.27 12.16
C ILE A 47 0.22 27.66 12.48
N GLY A 48 1.52 27.88 12.39
CA GLY A 48 2.15 29.19 12.64
C GLY A 48 3.65 29.14 12.45
N HIS A 49 4.35 30.22 12.80
CA HIS A 49 5.81 30.26 12.79
C HIS A 49 6.36 31.04 14.00
N GLY A 50 7.50 30.60 14.53
CA GLY A 50 8.17 31.26 15.63
C GLY A 50 7.67 30.83 17.00
N THR A 51 8.49 31.15 18.00
CA THR A 51 8.20 30.88 19.41
C THR A 51 6.90 31.57 19.88
N ILE A 52 6.53 32.71 19.29
CA ILE A 52 5.28 33.42 19.63
C ILE A 52 4.06 32.58 19.22
N ASP A 53 4.04 32.05 17.99
CA ASP A 53 2.94 31.21 17.54
C ASP A 53 2.95 29.85 18.25
N PHE A 54 4.12 29.36 18.69
CA PHE A 54 4.22 28.15 19.51
C PHE A 54 3.59 28.34 20.88
N GLU A 55 3.87 29.45 21.57
CA GLU A 55 3.22 29.76 22.84
C GLU A 55 1.71 29.99 22.68
N ARG A 56 1.27 30.56 21.55
CA ARG A 56 -0.16 30.65 21.21
C ARG A 56 -0.78 29.27 20.96
N ALA A 57 -0.09 28.37 20.27
CA ALA A 57 -0.54 27.00 20.04
C ALA A 57 -0.64 26.23 21.37
N ARG A 58 0.34 26.42 22.26
CA ARG A 58 0.34 25.88 23.62
C ARG A 58 -0.85 26.39 24.43
N ALA A 59 -1.08 27.71 24.45
CA ALA A 59 -2.24 28.29 25.11
C ALA A 59 -3.56 27.79 24.50
N ALA A 60 -3.61 27.60 23.18
CA ALA A 60 -4.77 27.06 22.47
C ALA A 60 -5.07 25.60 22.84
N LEU A 61 -4.04 24.75 23.01
CA LEU A 61 -4.20 23.37 23.48
C LEU A 61 -4.70 23.30 24.93
N ILE A 62 -4.14 24.13 25.83
CA ILE A 62 -4.60 24.24 27.22
C ILE A 62 -6.07 24.68 27.27
N ALA A 63 -6.47 25.58 26.37
CA ALA A 63 -7.84 26.08 26.25
C ALA A 63 -8.75 25.20 25.36
N TRP A 64 -8.30 24.01 24.96
CA TRP A 64 -9.05 23.06 24.15
C TRP A 64 -9.58 23.58 22.81
N LYS A 65 -8.92 24.58 22.21
CA LYS A 65 -9.35 25.23 20.95
C LYS A 65 -9.42 24.28 19.76
N GLN A 66 -8.74 23.15 19.83
CA GLN A 66 -8.81 22.11 18.82
C GLN A 66 -10.19 21.45 18.68
N PHE A 67 -11.09 21.63 19.66
CA PHE A 67 -12.50 21.21 19.60
C PHE A 67 -13.45 22.36 19.22
N ASP A 68 -12.96 23.58 18.96
CA ASP A 68 -13.75 24.74 18.52
C ASP A 68 -14.02 24.71 17.00
N ILE A 69 -14.74 23.67 16.59
CA ILE A 69 -14.98 23.33 15.17
C ILE A 69 -16.46 23.42 14.76
N GLY A 70 -17.32 23.93 15.65
CA GLY A 70 -18.74 24.23 15.38
C GLY A 70 -19.70 23.03 15.38
N TRP A 71 -19.20 21.83 15.64
CA TRP A 71 -20.01 20.61 15.78
C TRP A 71 -19.56 19.68 16.92
N THR A 72 -18.58 20.11 17.72
CA THR A 72 -18.16 19.47 18.97
C THR A 72 -18.12 20.50 20.09
N GLU A 73 -18.42 20.07 21.31
CA GLU A 73 -18.38 20.87 22.53
C GLU A 73 -17.70 20.05 23.64
N LEU A 74 -16.72 20.64 24.33
CA LEU A 74 -16.06 20.01 25.48
C LEU A 74 -16.71 20.48 26.78
N HIS A 75 -16.94 19.54 27.70
CA HIS A 75 -17.43 19.82 29.04
C HIS A 75 -16.53 19.20 30.12
N PRO A 76 -16.15 19.98 31.16
CA PRO A 76 -16.31 21.44 31.27
C PRO A 76 -15.42 22.18 30.24
N SER A 77 -15.84 23.36 29.78
CA SER A 77 -15.20 24.13 28.69
C SER A 77 -13.81 24.71 29.01
N GLY A 78 -13.24 24.35 30.16
CA GLY A 78 -11.91 24.74 30.64
C GLY A 78 -11.30 23.64 31.51
N ALA A 79 -11.59 22.38 31.21
CA ALA A 79 -11.04 21.25 31.93
C ALA A 79 -9.51 21.30 31.95
N SER A 80 -8.91 20.94 33.09
CA SER A 80 -7.46 20.79 33.20
C SER A 80 -6.95 19.73 32.20
N ILE A 81 -5.75 19.93 31.68
CA ILE A 81 -5.03 18.92 30.89
C ILE A 81 -4.14 18.03 31.77
N GLU A 82 -4.27 18.13 33.10
CA GLU A 82 -3.52 17.27 34.01
C GLU A 82 -3.99 15.81 33.92
N PRO A 83 -3.07 14.83 33.96
CA PRO A 83 -3.41 13.42 33.95
C PRO A 83 -4.40 13.07 35.06
N GLY A 84 -5.44 12.32 34.72
CA GLY A 84 -6.57 11.99 35.59
C GLY A 84 -7.82 12.84 35.36
N THR A 85 -7.71 13.99 34.68
CA THR A 85 -8.88 14.86 34.43
C THR A 85 -9.89 14.18 33.52
N THR A 86 -11.13 14.04 33.99
CA THR A 86 -12.24 13.45 33.23
C THR A 86 -13.01 14.55 32.48
N ILE A 87 -13.27 14.30 31.20
CA ILE A 87 -13.96 15.22 30.29
C ILE A 87 -15.11 14.52 29.59
N ALA A 88 -16.05 15.30 29.06
CA ALA A 88 -17.10 14.83 28.18
C ALA A 88 -17.07 15.62 26.87
N VAL A 89 -17.00 14.90 25.75
CA VAL A 89 -17.07 15.47 24.41
C VAL A 89 -18.47 15.27 23.87
N LEU A 90 -19.21 16.36 23.73
CA LEU A 90 -20.53 16.40 23.10
C LEU A 90 -20.34 16.66 21.60
N ILE A 91 -20.89 15.78 20.75
CA ILE A 91 -20.73 15.84 19.30
C ILE A 91 -22.11 15.96 18.67
N ARG A 92 -22.27 16.96 17.78
CA ARG A 92 -23.47 17.14 16.97
C ARG A 92 -23.33 16.38 15.66
N HIS A 93 -24.14 15.34 15.51
CA HIS A 93 -24.29 14.60 14.27
C HIS A 93 -25.44 15.19 13.44
N LEU A 94 -25.63 14.67 12.22
CA LEU A 94 -26.75 15.09 11.37
C LEU A 94 -28.08 14.57 11.95
N GLY A 95 -28.72 15.37 12.80
CA GLY A 95 -30.05 15.10 13.37
C GLY A 95 -30.06 14.51 14.79
N PHE A 96 -28.91 14.27 15.41
CA PHE A 96 -28.80 13.75 16.78
C PHE A 96 -27.45 14.14 17.42
N TRP A 97 -27.26 13.81 18.70
CA TRP A 97 -26.09 14.16 19.51
C TRP A 97 -25.46 12.92 20.13
N SER A 98 -24.14 12.93 20.35
CA SER A 98 -23.48 11.93 21.18
C SER A 98 -22.67 12.60 22.29
N LEU A 99 -22.74 12.07 23.50
CA LEU A 99 -21.94 12.48 24.64
C LEU A 99 -20.97 11.37 24.99
N ASN A 100 -19.68 11.65 24.97
CA ASN A 100 -18.63 10.64 25.06
C ASN A 100 -17.61 11.00 26.14
N GLY A 101 -17.32 10.05 27.05
CA GLY A 101 -16.43 10.26 28.18
C GLY A 101 -14.97 10.00 27.84
N GLY A 102 -14.09 10.91 28.22
CA GLY A 102 -12.64 10.79 28.03
C GLY A 102 -11.88 11.14 29.31
N ARG A 103 -10.65 10.69 29.42
CA ARG A 103 -9.76 11.05 30.53
C ARG A 103 -8.37 11.40 30.02
N VAL A 104 -7.81 12.51 30.46
CA VAL A 104 -6.42 12.86 30.15
C VAL A 104 -5.50 11.87 30.85
N ILE A 105 -4.57 11.27 30.11
CA ILE A 105 -3.77 10.13 30.58
C ILE A 105 -2.30 10.48 30.82
N TYR A 106 -1.73 11.37 30.00
CA TYR A 106 -0.38 11.91 30.16
C TYR A 106 -0.22 13.20 29.36
N THR A 107 0.74 14.02 29.77
CA THR A 107 1.22 15.21 29.07
C THR A 107 2.51 14.90 28.32
N VAL A 108 2.81 15.71 27.31
CA VAL A 108 4.03 15.65 26.50
C VAL A 108 4.72 17.00 26.63
N GLY A 109 6.03 16.98 26.91
CA GLY A 109 6.85 18.20 26.98
C GLY A 109 6.86 18.93 28.33
N GLU A 110 6.30 18.41 29.42
CA GLU A 110 6.34 19.09 30.74
C GLU A 110 7.72 19.08 31.43
N ARG A 111 8.63 18.17 31.04
CA ARG A 111 9.98 18.05 31.63
C ARG A 111 11.06 18.80 30.87
N ASP A 112 10.79 19.17 29.62
CA ASP A 112 11.66 20.05 28.85
C ASP A 112 11.03 21.44 28.85
N ARG A 113 11.81 22.47 29.14
CA ARG A 113 11.44 23.86 28.81
C ARG A 113 11.49 24.06 27.28
N GLY A 114 10.82 23.19 26.55
CA GLY A 114 11.16 22.79 25.19
C GLY A 114 10.10 23.15 24.15
N THR A 115 10.47 22.87 22.91
CA THR A 115 9.74 23.16 21.68
C THR A 115 8.57 22.21 21.42
N HIS A 116 8.17 21.37 22.38
CA HIS A 116 7.06 20.42 22.26
C HIS A 116 6.10 20.60 23.44
N PHE A 117 4.80 20.59 23.16
CA PHE A 117 3.77 20.65 24.18
C PHE A 117 2.50 19.94 23.72
N GLY A 118 1.99 19.03 24.54
CA GLY A 118 0.77 18.30 24.21
C GLY A 118 0.24 17.45 25.34
N PHE A 119 -0.85 16.75 25.08
CA PHE A 119 -1.41 15.77 25.99
C PHE A 119 -2.20 14.71 25.21
N ALA A 120 -2.27 13.51 25.76
CA ALA A 120 -3.16 12.47 25.27
C ALA A 120 -4.35 12.30 26.21
N TYR A 121 -5.53 12.03 25.65
CA TYR A 121 -6.68 11.57 26.40
C TYR A 121 -7.15 10.23 25.85
N GLY A 122 -7.49 9.33 26.76
CA GLY A 122 -8.03 8.02 26.47
C GLY A 122 -9.55 8.01 26.61
N THR A 123 -10.21 7.17 25.82
CA THR A 123 -11.67 6.99 25.89
C THR A 123 -12.08 6.12 27.08
N LEU A 124 -13.17 6.48 27.74
CA LEU A 124 -13.76 5.69 28.84
C LEU A 124 -14.77 4.66 28.31
N VAL A 125 -15.17 3.69 29.14
CA VAL A 125 -16.09 2.63 28.69
C VAL A 125 -17.46 3.12 28.19
N ASN A 126 -17.86 4.34 28.53
CA ASN A 126 -19.10 4.98 28.05
C ASN A 126 -18.90 5.88 26.82
N HIS A 127 -17.71 5.87 26.23
CA HIS A 127 -17.38 6.51 24.95
C HIS A 127 -17.84 5.64 23.77
N SER A 128 -18.19 6.26 22.63
CA SER A 128 -18.66 5.51 21.45
C SER A 128 -17.55 4.74 20.73
N GLU A 129 -16.33 5.26 20.78
CA GLU A 129 -15.09 4.64 20.32
C GLU A 129 -14.25 4.20 21.52
N SER A 130 -13.41 3.18 21.33
CA SER A 130 -12.38 2.78 22.27
C SER A 130 -11.00 3.10 21.70
N GLY A 131 -10.15 3.82 22.43
CA GLY A 131 -8.84 4.19 21.94
C GLY A 131 -8.22 5.40 22.62
N GLU A 132 -7.11 5.88 22.06
CA GLU A 132 -6.29 6.95 22.59
C GLU A 132 -6.09 8.03 21.52
N GLU A 133 -6.18 9.30 21.91
CA GLU A 133 -5.92 10.43 21.02
C GLU A 133 -4.91 11.39 21.67
N LEU A 134 -3.83 11.69 20.96
CA LEU A 134 -2.78 12.64 21.32
C LEU A 134 -2.92 13.91 20.47
N PHE A 135 -2.92 15.05 21.16
CA PHE A 135 -2.84 16.39 20.57
C PHE A 135 -1.53 17.05 21.01
N GLU A 136 -0.68 17.42 20.05
CA GLU A 136 0.64 17.97 20.32
C GLU A 136 0.93 19.14 19.38
N ALA A 137 1.41 20.24 19.94
CA ALA A 137 2.04 21.32 19.18
C ALA A 137 3.54 21.25 19.37
N PHE A 138 4.31 21.51 18.32
CA PHE A 138 5.76 21.64 18.44
C PHE A 138 6.34 22.68 17.48
N LEU A 139 7.36 23.40 17.93
CA LEU A 139 8.13 24.34 17.12
C LEU A 139 9.27 23.57 16.46
N ASP A 140 9.25 23.54 15.13
CA ASP A 140 10.35 23.04 14.32
C ASP A 140 11.50 24.07 14.35
N PRO A 141 12.65 23.75 14.98
CA PRO A 141 13.75 24.69 15.16
C PRO A 141 14.49 25.02 13.84
N GLU A 142 14.26 24.26 12.76
CA GLU A 142 14.93 24.46 11.47
C GLU A 142 14.14 25.33 10.51
N THR A 143 12.82 25.19 10.53
CA THR A 143 11.92 25.93 9.63
C THR A 143 11.23 27.10 10.33
N ASP A 144 11.40 27.21 11.64
CA ASP A 144 10.63 28.09 12.51
C ASP A 144 9.12 27.78 12.48
N ALA A 145 8.67 26.67 11.87
CA ALA A 145 7.25 26.36 11.75
C ALA A 145 6.69 25.76 13.04
N VAL A 146 5.51 26.22 13.45
CA VAL A 146 4.74 25.65 14.54
C VAL A 146 3.81 24.60 13.96
N MET A 147 4.05 23.36 14.34
CA MET A 147 3.31 22.20 13.87
C MET A 147 2.25 21.80 14.89
N TYR A 148 1.10 21.34 14.42
CA TYR A 148 0.08 20.69 15.21
C TYR A 148 -0.15 19.26 14.71
N HIS A 149 -0.05 18.33 15.65
CA HIS A 149 0.00 16.90 15.43
C HIS A 149 -1.15 16.24 16.19
N ILE A 150 -1.98 15.48 15.46
CA ILE A 150 -3.00 14.62 16.04
C ILE A 150 -2.67 13.17 15.70
N ARG A 151 -2.47 12.33 16.73
CA ARG A 151 -2.39 10.87 16.59
C ARG A 151 -3.57 10.22 17.30
N ALA A 152 -4.25 9.32 16.63
CA ALA A 152 -5.39 8.62 17.20
C ALA A 152 -5.32 7.13 16.87
N VAL A 153 -5.43 6.27 17.88
CA VAL A 153 -5.77 4.86 17.70
C VAL A 153 -7.20 4.71 18.15
N SER A 154 -8.04 4.11 17.33
CA SER A 154 -9.43 3.87 17.70
C SER A 154 -9.96 2.53 17.19
N TRP A 155 -10.88 1.96 17.97
CA TRP A 155 -11.70 0.82 17.62
C TRP A 155 -13.14 1.15 17.99
N PRO A 156 -14.10 0.76 17.15
CA PRO A 156 -15.49 1.03 17.47
C PRO A 156 -15.95 0.22 18.69
N GLN A 157 -16.46 0.92 19.71
CA GLN A 157 -16.86 0.30 20.98
C GLN A 157 -18.37 0.14 21.08
N ALA A 158 -19.12 1.22 20.84
CA ALA A 158 -20.56 1.19 20.80
C ALA A 158 -21.05 0.48 19.53
N THR A 159 -22.19 -0.23 19.63
CA THR A 159 -22.80 -0.93 18.50
C THR A 159 -23.03 0.00 17.30
N LEU A 160 -23.40 1.27 17.54
CA LEU A 160 -23.60 2.28 16.49
C LEU A 160 -22.29 2.70 15.80
N ALA A 161 -21.17 2.74 16.54
CA ALA A 161 -19.84 2.99 15.99
C ALA A 161 -19.32 1.82 15.14
N ARG A 162 -19.62 0.57 15.56
CA ARG A 162 -19.22 -0.66 14.83
C ARG A 162 -19.95 -0.79 13.50
N VAL A 163 -21.25 -0.50 13.51
CA VAL A 163 -22.09 -0.54 12.30
C VAL A 163 -21.80 0.65 11.37
N GLY A 164 -21.47 1.83 11.92
CA GLY A 164 -21.17 3.05 11.17
C GLY A 164 -19.68 3.28 10.86
N GLN A 165 -18.84 2.25 10.91
CA GLN A 165 -17.37 2.40 10.91
C GLN A 165 -16.85 3.33 9.78
N PRO A 166 -17.27 3.25 8.51
CA PRO A 166 -16.76 4.17 7.48
C PRO A 166 -17.15 5.64 7.72
N ILE A 167 -18.31 5.89 8.34
CA ILE A 167 -18.78 7.22 8.71
C ILE A 167 -17.99 7.73 9.91
N VAL A 168 -17.72 6.86 10.89
CA VAL A 168 -16.80 7.15 12.00
C VAL A 168 -15.43 7.52 11.44
N ARG A 169 -14.88 6.75 10.49
CA ARG A 169 -13.60 7.07 9.81
C ARG A 169 -13.66 8.40 9.07
N LEU A 170 -14.77 8.72 8.41
CA LEU A 170 -14.98 10.01 7.75
C LEU A 170 -15.07 11.17 8.76
N LEU A 171 -15.76 10.99 9.88
CA LEU A 171 -15.89 11.98 10.96
C LEU A 171 -14.56 12.18 11.68
N GLN A 172 -13.77 11.13 11.89
CA GLN A 172 -12.41 11.21 12.42
C GLN A 172 -11.48 11.96 11.44
N ALA A 173 -11.56 11.66 10.15
CA ALA A 173 -10.81 12.39 9.11
C ALA A 173 -11.29 13.85 8.95
N ARG A 174 -12.56 14.13 9.22
CA ARG A 174 -13.12 15.50 9.22
C ARG A 174 -12.71 16.27 10.48
N PHE A 175 -12.78 15.62 11.65
CA PHE A 175 -12.33 16.16 12.94
C PHE A 175 -10.88 16.60 12.83
N ARG A 176 -10.00 15.72 12.35
CA ARG A 176 -8.58 16.04 12.13
C ARG A 176 -8.34 17.30 11.30
N ARG A 177 -9.02 17.42 10.15
CA ARG A 177 -8.91 18.61 9.28
C ARG A 177 -9.46 19.88 9.93
N HIS A 178 -10.64 19.80 10.54
CA HIS A 178 -11.27 20.97 11.16
C HIS A 178 -10.52 21.41 12.42
N SER A 179 -10.01 20.45 13.19
CA SER A 179 -9.21 20.66 14.39
C SER A 179 -7.89 21.38 14.05
N ALA A 180 -7.20 20.94 12.99
CA ALA A 180 -6.03 21.64 12.47
C ALA A 180 -6.33 23.09 12.06
N ALA A 181 -7.42 23.32 11.32
CA ALA A 181 -7.83 24.66 10.94
C ALA A 181 -8.24 25.53 12.16
N ALA A 182 -8.79 24.94 13.22
CA ALA A 182 -9.12 25.66 14.46
C ALA A 182 -7.86 26.08 15.22
N MET A 183 -6.87 25.20 15.28
CA MET A 183 -5.56 25.50 15.85
C MET A 183 -4.84 26.58 15.05
N GLU A 184 -4.86 26.52 13.72
CA GLU A 184 -4.32 27.56 12.83
C GLU A 184 -4.99 28.94 13.05
N ARG A 185 -6.31 28.97 13.27
CA ARG A 185 -7.02 30.23 13.61
C ARG A 185 -6.64 30.75 14.99
N ALA A 186 -6.42 29.86 15.95
CA ALA A 186 -6.07 30.23 17.33
C ALA A 186 -4.64 30.77 17.43
N THR A 187 -3.75 30.36 16.54
CA THR A 187 -2.36 30.85 16.43
C THR A 187 -2.24 32.13 15.59
N SER A 188 -3.01 32.28 14.51
CA SER A 188 -2.85 33.35 13.51
C SER A 188 -3.46 34.72 13.84
N LEU A 189 -3.97 34.95 15.05
CA LEU A 189 -4.71 36.19 15.35
C LEU A 189 -3.80 37.40 15.63
N ASN A 190 -3.67 38.27 14.61
CA ASN A 190 -3.76 39.73 14.76
C ASN A 190 -4.25 40.43 13.47
N ALA A 191 -5.47 41.01 13.54
CA ALA A 191 -6.14 42.02 12.69
C ALA A 191 -7.55 41.55 12.27
N ARG A 192 -8.69 42.04 12.77
CA ARG A 192 -9.03 43.33 13.37
C ARG A 192 -10.29 43.23 14.23
N ALA A 193 -10.23 43.88 15.40
CA ALA A 193 -11.35 44.67 15.88
C ALA A 193 -11.54 45.88 14.94
N GLY A 194 -12.80 46.16 14.55
CA GLY A 194 -13.25 47.44 14.00
C GLY A 194 -12.92 47.74 12.53
N VAL A 195 -13.93 47.64 11.66
CA VAL A 195 -14.45 48.71 10.78
C VAL A 195 -15.60 48.12 9.95
N LYS A 196 -16.80 48.69 10.11
CA LYS A 196 -17.95 48.50 9.22
C LYS A 196 -17.65 49.17 7.88
N SER A 197 -17.92 48.51 6.76
CA SER A 197 -18.36 49.19 5.54
C SER A 197 -19.18 48.27 4.64
N THR A 198 -20.30 48.83 4.20
CA THR A 198 -21.45 48.25 3.53
C THR A 198 -21.31 48.35 2.00
N ARG A 199 -22.18 47.62 1.28
CA ARG A 199 -22.57 47.67 -0.16
C ARG A 199 -21.81 46.67 -1.04
N GLY A 200 -22.44 45.87 -1.90
CA GLY A 200 -23.83 45.81 -2.37
C GLY A 200 -23.87 45.10 -3.74
N CYS A 201 -24.98 44.44 -4.03
CA CYS A 201 -25.39 43.75 -5.27
C CYS A 201 -24.85 44.27 -6.62
N CYS A 202 -24.62 43.35 -7.57
CA CYS A 202 -25.22 43.26 -8.93
C CYS A 202 -24.49 42.17 -9.76
N MET A 203 -25.16 41.07 -10.15
CA MET A 203 -25.90 40.87 -11.42
C MET A 203 -24.95 40.52 -12.60
N VAL A 204 -24.90 39.25 -13.04
CA VAL A 204 -25.51 38.75 -14.28
C VAL A 204 -25.34 39.71 -15.47
N ALA A 205 -24.46 39.35 -16.43
CA ALA A 205 -24.71 39.36 -17.89
C ALA A 205 -23.40 39.41 -18.71
N LEU A 206 -23.42 38.66 -19.82
CA LEU A 206 -22.81 38.89 -21.14
C LEU A 206 -21.84 37.83 -21.70
N LEU A 207 -22.47 37.01 -22.55
CA LEU A 207 -22.03 36.18 -23.66
C LEU A 207 -21.20 36.91 -24.76
N VAL A 208 -20.31 36.13 -25.39
CA VAL A 208 -20.10 35.93 -26.85
C VAL A 208 -19.52 37.06 -27.72
N LEU A 209 -18.41 36.70 -28.42
CA LEU A 209 -17.88 37.12 -29.75
C LEU A 209 -16.33 37.21 -29.66
N ALA A 210 -15.48 36.75 -30.58
CA ALA A 210 -15.61 36.03 -31.83
C ALA A 210 -14.21 35.49 -32.25
N LEU A 211 -14.23 34.44 -33.07
CA LEU A 211 -13.14 33.88 -33.88
C LEU A 211 -12.53 34.90 -34.88
N ILE A 212 -11.24 34.73 -35.26
CA ILE A 212 -10.69 34.57 -36.64
C ILE A 212 -9.18 34.97 -36.75
N ALA A 213 -8.44 34.13 -37.49
CA ALA A 213 -7.18 34.35 -38.25
C ALA A 213 -5.80 33.99 -37.64
N GLN A 214 -5.26 32.85 -38.08
CA GLN A 214 -3.81 32.57 -38.28
C GLN A 214 -3.33 33.21 -39.62
N PRO A 215 -2.13 32.94 -40.24
CA PRO A 215 -0.92 32.17 -39.87
C PRO A 215 0.46 32.76 -40.32
N GLY A 216 1.56 32.03 -40.05
CA GLY A 216 2.84 32.05 -40.80
C GLY A 216 4.06 32.63 -40.04
N LEU A 217 5.30 32.13 -40.14
CA LEU A 217 5.93 31.11 -40.98
C LEU A 217 7.29 30.68 -40.36
N LEU A 218 7.78 29.56 -40.89
CA LEU A 218 8.99 28.76 -40.61
C LEU A 218 10.33 29.50 -40.59
N SER A 219 11.30 28.94 -39.86
CA SER A 219 12.65 28.63 -40.37
C SER A 219 13.34 27.57 -39.51
N ALA A 220 13.69 26.46 -40.14
CA ALA A 220 14.56 25.41 -39.63
C ALA A 220 16.02 25.73 -39.98
N HIS A 221 16.95 25.43 -39.07
CA HIS A 221 18.33 25.06 -39.40
C HIS A 221 18.73 23.89 -38.51
N SER A 222 19.06 22.78 -39.15
CA SER A 222 19.76 21.62 -38.61
C SER A 222 21.27 21.82 -38.82
N LEU A 223 22.08 21.31 -37.88
CA LEU A 223 23.30 20.52 -38.13
C LEU A 223 23.97 20.11 -36.79
N THR A 224 23.87 18.81 -36.51
CA THR A 224 24.91 17.87 -36.03
C THR A 224 25.91 18.26 -34.92
N GLY A 225 25.97 17.43 -33.87
CA GLY A 225 27.17 17.30 -33.02
C GLY A 225 26.98 16.61 -31.66
N THR A 226 27.24 15.29 -31.63
CA THR A 226 27.83 14.50 -30.52
C THR A 226 27.10 14.36 -29.16
N THR A 227 26.72 13.11 -28.88
CA THR A 227 26.28 12.57 -27.58
C THR A 227 27.45 12.26 -26.64
N PRO A 228 27.27 12.48 -25.33
CA PRO A 228 27.83 11.58 -24.32
C PRO A 228 26.72 10.80 -23.62
N ASN A 229 26.95 9.49 -23.58
CA ASN A 229 26.11 8.44 -23.05
C ASN A 229 26.32 8.38 -21.51
N VAL A 230 25.33 8.81 -20.72
CA VAL A 230 25.30 8.52 -19.27
C VAL A 230 24.21 7.47 -19.03
N ALA A 231 24.68 6.31 -18.59
CA ALA A 231 23.94 5.07 -18.51
C ALA A 231 22.79 5.13 -17.49
N ARG A 232 21.68 4.53 -17.92
CA ARG A 232 20.50 4.20 -17.12
C ARG A 232 20.88 3.25 -15.98
N LEU A 233 20.69 3.69 -14.75
CA LEU A 233 20.40 2.80 -13.62
C LEU A 233 18.87 2.72 -13.45
N ARG A 234 18.27 1.73 -14.08
CA ARG A 234 16.94 1.23 -13.71
C ARG A 234 17.15 -0.11 -13.01
N GLN A 235 16.85 -0.16 -11.72
CA GLN A 235 16.53 -1.40 -11.03
C GLN A 235 15.17 -1.24 -10.36
N THR A 236 14.32 -2.22 -10.65
CA THR A 236 12.93 -2.39 -10.22
C THR A 236 12.89 -2.93 -8.79
N ALA A 237 12.20 -2.22 -7.88
CA ALA A 237 11.81 -2.71 -6.58
C ALA A 237 10.29 -3.00 -6.57
N GLU A 238 9.89 -4.15 -6.02
CA GLU A 238 8.50 -4.50 -5.70
C GLU A 238 7.86 -3.45 -4.77
N PRO A 239 6.52 -3.29 -4.75
CA PRO A 239 5.87 -2.13 -4.14
C PRO A 239 5.93 -2.21 -2.61
N THR A 240 6.96 -1.58 -2.06
CA THR A 240 7.10 -1.23 -0.66
C THR A 240 5.94 -0.33 -0.24
N GLN A 241 5.36 -0.62 0.92
CA GLN A 241 4.35 0.20 1.59
C GLN A 241 4.88 1.64 1.70
N LYS A 242 4.28 2.60 0.99
CA LYS A 242 4.81 3.98 0.92
C LYS A 242 4.75 4.65 2.29
N GLY A 243 5.88 4.72 2.98
CA GLY A 243 6.09 5.61 4.12
C GLY A 243 6.40 7.04 3.67
N ASN A 244 6.21 8.02 4.54
CA ASN A 244 6.54 9.43 4.27
C ASN A 244 7.81 9.90 5.00
N GLY A 245 8.49 9.01 5.73
CA GLY A 245 9.68 9.29 6.51
C GLY A 245 10.91 9.57 5.66
N ILE A 246 11.73 10.48 6.16
CA ILE A 246 12.90 11.02 5.51
C ILE A 246 14.01 11.13 6.55
N ILE A 247 15.20 10.67 6.18
CA ILE A 247 16.44 10.82 6.94
C ILE A 247 17.42 11.51 6.01
N ALA A 248 17.92 12.68 6.42
CA ALA A 248 18.88 13.46 5.63
C ALA A 248 20.06 13.89 6.50
N GLY A 249 21.21 14.03 5.88
CA GLY A 249 22.44 14.36 6.59
C GLY A 249 23.60 14.62 5.65
N VAL A 250 24.79 14.76 6.24
CA VAL A 250 26.04 14.97 5.52
C VAL A 250 27.06 13.92 5.94
N VAL A 251 27.83 13.41 4.98
CA VAL A 251 28.98 12.55 5.21
C VAL A 251 30.26 13.36 4.97
N VAL A 252 31.16 13.36 5.94
CA VAL A 252 32.46 14.06 5.87
C VAL A 252 33.62 13.11 6.16
N ASN A 253 34.83 13.48 5.77
CA ASN A 253 36.05 12.77 6.16
C ASN A 253 36.63 13.30 7.49
N GLU A 254 37.79 12.78 7.91
CA GLU A 254 38.46 13.19 9.15
C GLU A 254 38.89 14.66 9.18
N ARG A 255 38.95 15.32 8.02
CA ARG A 255 39.29 16.74 7.85
C ARG A 255 38.05 17.64 7.78
N GLN A 256 36.85 17.08 8.00
CA GLN A 256 35.56 17.75 7.81
C GLN A 256 35.27 18.14 6.35
N GLU A 257 35.96 17.54 5.39
CA GLU A 257 35.68 17.76 3.97
C GLU A 257 34.51 16.84 3.54
N PRO A 258 33.54 17.32 2.75
CA PRO A 258 32.43 16.50 2.30
C PRO A 258 32.88 15.32 1.43
N VAL A 259 32.23 14.16 1.59
CA VAL A 259 32.52 12.95 0.83
C VAL A 259 31.39 12.67 -0.14
N ALA A 260 31.64 12.88 -1.43
CA ALA A 260 30.69 12.62 -2.50
C ALA A 260 30.62 11.14 -2.89
N GLY A 261 29.44 10.66 -3.27
CA GLY A 261 29.23 9.30 -3.77
C GLY A 261 29.31 8.19 -2.71
N ALA A 262 29.45 8.50 -1.42
CA ALA A 262 29.26 7.55 -0.34
C ALA A 262 27.80 7.07 -0.29
N VAL A 263 27.60 5.77 -0.08
CA VAL A 263 26.28 5.14 0.07
C VAL A 263 25.87 5.17 1.53
N VAL A 264 24.66 5.64 1.79
CA VAL A 264 24.08 5.74 3.12
C VAL A 264 22.81 4.89 3.18
N GLN A 265 22.68 4.05 4.20
CA GLN A 265 21.56 3.10 4.34
C GLN A 265 20.95 3.17 5.74
N ALA A 266 19.63 2.99 5.79
CA ALA A 266 18.84 3.04 7.02
C ALA A 266 18.27 1.66 7.37
N PHE A 267 18.51 1.21 8.60
CA PHE A 267 18.11 -0.11 9.12
C PHE A 267 17.08 0.03 10.23
N SER A 268 15.84 -0.39 9.99
CA SER A 268 14.79 -0.35 11.01
C SER A 268 15.21 -1.14 12.24
N VAL A 269 15.05 -0.55 13.42
CA VAL A 269 15.30 -1.21 14.70
C VAL A 269 14.00 -1.89 15.14
N ASP A 270 13.94 -3.22 15.12
CA ASP A 270 12.77 -3.99 15.57
C ASP A 270 12.74 -4.06 17.11
N PRO A 271 11.70 -3.53 17.79
CA PRO A 271 11.62 -3.52 19.25
C PRO A 271 11.18 -4.88 19.85
N THR A 272 10.82 -5.89 19.05
CA THR A 272 10.26 -7.17 19.54
C THR A 272 11.30 -8.26 19.83
N VAL A 273 12.58 -8.06 19.46
CA VAL A 273 13.66 -9.00 19.78
C VAL A 273 14.20 -8.74 21.19
N ARG A 274 13.80 -9.55 22.18
CA ARG A 274 14.54 -9.61 23.44
C ARG A 274 15.94 -10.20 23.18
N PRO A 275 17.03 -9.59 23.67
CA PRO A 275 18.34 -10.22 23.58
C PRO A 275 18.32 -11.52 24.39
N VAL A 276 18.54 -12.65 23.72
CA VAL A 276 18.84 -13.92 24.39
C VAL A 276 20.16 -13.71 25.14
N PRO A 277 20.26 -14.02 26.45
CA PRO A 277 21.51 -13.92 27.18
C PRO A 277 22.41 -15.10 26.80
N SER A 278 22.96 -15.07 25.59
CA SER A 278 24.05 -15.94 25.15
C SER A 278 25.22 -15.06 24.74
N ARG A 279 26.24 -15.02 25.59
CA ARG A 279 27.60 -14.47 25.35
C ARG A 279 27.69 -13.34 24.30
N GLY A 280 27.14 -12.17 24.65
CA GLY A 280 27.69 -10.90 24.18
C GLY A 280 27.56 -10.55 22.70
N THR A 281 26.63 -11.10 21.92
CA THR A 281 26.38 -10.68 20.53
C THR A 281 25.15 -9.76 20.43
N VAL A 282 25.32 -8.59 19.81
CA VAL A 282 24.24 -7.67 19.45
C VAL A 282 23.41 -8.29 18.30
N PRO A 283 22.07 -8.16 18.30
CA PRO A 283 21.26 -8.67 17.19
C PRO A 283 21.68 -8.02 15.86
N PRO A 284 21.84 -8.80 14.78
CA PRO A 284 22.31 -8.28 13.50
C PRO A 284 21.31 -7.29 12.90
N LEU A 285 21.82 -6.23 12.25
CA LEU A 285 21.02 -5.33 11.43
C LEU A 285 20.23 -6.17 10.37
N THR A 286 18.97 -5.83 10.10
CA THR A 286 18.08 -6.54 9.14
C THR A 286 18.19 -5.92 7.72
N ARG A 287 17.25 -6.20 6.81
CA ARG A 287 17.23 -5.58 5.46
C ARG A 287 17.09 -4.06 5.58
N ALA A 288 17.91 -3.30 4.83
CA ALA A 288 17.81 -1.84 4.80
C ALA A 288 16.39 -1.41 4.35
N SER A 289 15.79 -0.50 5.09
CA SER A 289 14.46 0.04 4.78
C SER A 289 14.52 1.19 3.77
N GLY A 290 15.70 1.75 3.53
CA GLY A 290 15.97 2.73 2.48
C GLY A 290 17.47 3.02 2.32
N SER A 291 17.83 3.65 1.21
CA SER A 291 19.21 4.05 0.90
C SER A 291 19.27 5.33 0.08
N ALA A 292 20.42 6.01 0.12
CA ALA A 292 20.74 7.19 -0.69
C ALA A 292 22.24 7.23 -0.99
N SER A 293 22.63 7.93 -2.05
CA SER A 293 24.03 8.31 -2.29
C SER A 293 24.22 9.78 -1.93
N THR A 294 25.42 10.13 -1.50
CA THR A 294 25.80 11.52 -1.18
C THR A 294 26.11 12.32 -2.45
N ASP A 295 25.68 13.59 -2.46
CA ASP A 295 25.99 14.56 -3.53
C ASP A 295 27.42 15.12 -3.43
N ALA A 296 27.78 16.09 -4.29
CA ALA A 296 29.11 16.69 -4.33
C ALA A 296 29.49 17.40 -3.02
N GLU A 297 28.49 17.87 -2.27
CA GLU A 297 28.61 18.50 -0.96
C GLU A 297 28.45 17.49 0.19
N GLY A 298 28.53 16.19 -0.11
CA GLY A 298 28.47 15.10 0.87
C GLY A 298 27.10 14.88 1.47
N ARG A 299 26.03 15.52 0.96
CA ARG A 299 24.69 15.45 1.53
C ARG A 299 23.93 14.25 1.00
N PHE A 300 23.19 13.56 1.85
CA PHE A 300 22.30 12.47 1.48
C PHE A 300 20.87 12.71 1.97
N ARG A 301 19.90 12.08 1.29
CA ARG A 301 18.49 12.08 1.69
C ARG A 301 17.83 10.75 1.36
N ILE A 302 17.57 9.93 2.37
CA ILE A 302 16.79 8.69 2.26
C ILE A 302 15.32 9.06 2.48
N SER A 303 14.45 8.87 1.48
CA SER A 303 13.03 9.23 1.55
C SER A 303 12.14 8.00 1.39
N GLY A 304 10.88 8.09 1.83
CA GLY A 304 9.91 7.01 1.66
C GLY A 304 9.97 5.94 2.75
N LEU A 305 10.77 6.16 3.80
CA LEU A 305 10.87 5.28 4.95
C LEU A 305 9.54 5.27 5.71
N PRO A 306 9.07 4.13 6.24
CA PRO A 306 8.10 4.15 7.33
C PRO A 306 8.63 5.03 8.47
N LEU A 307 7.73 5.73 9.18
CA LEU A 307 8.15 6.48 10.37
C LEU A 307 8.53 5.48 11.47
N GLY A 308 9.71 5.64 12.06
CA GLY A 308 10.28 4.70 13.03
C GLY A 308 11.76 4.97 13.32
N GLU A 309 12.38 4.14 14.15
CA GLU A 309 13.79 4.25 14.51
C GLU A 309 14.69 3.46 13.56
N TYR A 310 15.77 4.09 13.11
CA TYR A 310 16.70 3.55 12.15
C TYR A 310 18.14 3.68 12.62
N ARG A 311 18.94 2.63 12.50
CA ARG A 311 20.39 2.77 12.52
C ARG A 311 20.87 3.20 11.13
N ILE A 312 21.73 4.22 11.07
CA ILE A 312 22.26 4.75 9.82
C ILE A 312 23.72 4.35 9.67
N ALA A 313 24.07 3.83 8.50
CA ALA A 313 25.44 3.50 8.14
C ALA A 313 25.82 4.16 6.82
N ALA A 314 27.01 4.75 6.78
CA ALA A 314 27.63 5.31 5.58
C ALA A 314 28.87 4.49 5.20
N SER A 315 29.03 4.21 3.92
CA SER A 315 30.22 3.53 3.38
C SER A 315 30.63 4.20 2.06
N PRO A 316 31.91 4.53 1.86
CA PRO A 316 32.37 5.04 0.57
C PRO A 316 32.27 3.95 -0.51
N LEU A 317 31.73 4.29 -1.68
CA LEU A 317 31.83 3.42 -2.86
C LEU A 317 33.29 3.40 -3.32
N PHE A 318 33.90 2.21 -3.38
CA PHE A 318 35.21 2.07 -4.01
C PHE A 318 35.04 2.23 -5.52
N PRO A 319 35.77 3.15 -6.18
CA PRO A 319 35.73 3.25 -7.64
C PRO A 319 36.35 2.00 -8.26
N SER A 320 35.55 1.25 -9.00
CA SER A 320 36.03 0.12 -9.80
C SER A 320 37.04 0.61 -10.85
N GLY A 321 38.28 0.09 -10.78
CA GLY A 321 39.30 0.29 -11.83
C GLY A 321 40.19 1.53 -11.70
N GLY A 322 40.14 2.29 -10.60
CA GLY A 322 41.07 3.39 -10.30
C GLY A 322 42.20 2.98 -9.33
N PRO A 323 43.30 3.76 -9.22
CA PRO A 323 44.30 3.54 -8.18
C PRO A 323 43.64 3.65 -6.80
N ALA A 324 43.81 2.63 -5.96
CA ALA A 324 43.11 2.62 -4.68
C ALA A 324 43.53 3.83 -3.82
N PRO A 325 42.56 4.47 -3.13
CA PRO A 325 42.77 5.74 -2.46
C PRO A 325 43.82 5.62 -1.35
N ALA A 326 44.57 6.71 -1.12
CA ALA A 326 45.62 6.75 -0.09
C ALA A 326 45.07 6.48 1.32
N GLN A 327 43.81 6.86 1.56
CA GLN A 327 43.07 6.64 2.79
C GLN A 327 41.85 5.75 2.50
N ILE A 328 41.62 4.75 3.35
CA ILE A 328 40.45 3.87 3.29
C ILE A 328 39.59 4.16 4.51
N TYR A 329 38.27 4.11 4.36
CA TYR A 329 37.35 4.24 5.47
C TYR A 329 36.54 2.96 5.65
N GLY A 330 36.24 2.65 6.90
CA GLY A 330 35.33 1.58 7.24
C GLY A 330 33.88 2.01 7.04
N MET A 331 32.99 1.02 6.98
CA MET A 331 31.56 1.25 7.16
C MET A 331 31.35 1.93 8.51
N THR A 332 30.82 3.15 8.47
CA THR A 332 30.72 4.00 9.64
C THR A 332 29.25 4.24 9.99
N LEU A 333 28.85 3.88 11.20
CA LEU A 333 27.52 4.08 11.74
C LEU A 333 27.40 5.42 12.44
N TYR A 334 26.21 6.02 12.40
CA TYR A 334 25.90 7.21 13.18
C TYR A 334 26.06 6.93 14.69
N PRO A 335 26.74 7.80 15.48
CA PRO A 335 27.16 9.16 15.11
C PRO A 335 28.53 9.31 14.45
N SER A 336 29.40 8.29 14.41
CA SER A 336 30.67 8.18 13.63
C SER A 336 31.51 7.02 14.19
N THR A 337 30.95 5.80 14.24
CA THR A 337 31.60 4.63 14.86
C THR A 337 31.58 3.42 13.94
N VAL A 338 32.61 2.58 14.00
CA VAL A 338 32.67 1.27 13.30
C VAL A 338 32.15 0.14 14.19
N ASP A 339 31.88 0.39 15.47
CA ASP A 339 31.31 -0.57 16.40
C ASP A 339 29.78 -0.45 16.43
N GLU A 340 29.09 -1.49 15.95
CA GLU A 340 27.62 -1.57 15.96
C GLU A 340 26.99 -1.39 17.35
N ARG A 341 27.72 -1.72 18.43
CA ARG A 341 27.24 -1.54 19.81
C ARG A 341 27.10 -0.08 20.21
N GLN A 342 27.88 0.79 19.58
CA GLN A 342 27.93 2.22 19.83
C GLN A 342 27.05 3.01 18.85
N ALA A 343 26.42 2.34 17.89
CA ALA A 343 25.54 2.97 16.92
C ALA A 343 24.26 3.50 17.59
N VAL A 344 23.91 4.73 17.26
CA VAL A 344 22.73 5.43 17.77
C VAL A 344 21.61 5.37 16.73
N SER A 345 20.38 5.19 17.20
CA SER A 345 19.20 5.21 16.33
C SER A 345 18.81 6.64 15.95
N VAL A 346 18.24 6.77 14.77
CA VAL A 346 17.77 8.00 14.14
C VAL A 346 16.33 7.79 13.71
N SER A 347 15.44 8.67 14.12
CA SER A 347 14.04 8.62 13.70
C SER A 347 13.89 9.05 12.23
N ALA A 348 13.18 8.27 11.41
CA ALA A 348 12.71 8.74 10.10
C ALA A 348 11.47 9.61 10.29
N LEU A 349 11.51 10.86 9.80
CA LEU A 349 10.49 11.88 10.03
C LEU A 349 9.87 12.37 8.71
N ALA A 350 8.62 12.85 8.71
CA ALA A 350 7.92 13.26 7.48
C ALA A 350 8.60 14.43 6.73
N SER A 351 9.39 15.23 7.45
CA SER A 351 10.39 16.15 6.92
C SER A 351 11.68 15.87 7.69
N PRO A 352 12.84 15.74 7.03
CA PRO A 352 14.07 15.41 7.76
C PRO A 352 14.48 16.60 8.62
N ALA A 353 14.84 16.33 9.87
CA ALA A 353 15.64 17.25 10.65
C ALA A 353 17.06 17.28 10.04
N ALA A 354 17.52 18.44 9.61
CA ALA A 354 18.90 18.77 9.34
C ALA A 354 19.74 18.66 10.64
N GLY A 355 20.42 17.52 10.80
CA GLY A 355 21.38 17.35 11.91
C GLY A 355 22.25 16.10 11.89
N ILE A 356 22.06 15.18 10.94
CA ILE A 356 22.86 13.96 10.89
C ILE A 356 24.17 14.26 10.16
N GLN A 357 25.27 14.28 10.90
CA GLN A 357 26.60 14.26 10.32
C GLN A 357 27.28 12.93 10.65
N ILE A 358 27.81 12.25 9.63
CA ILE A 358 28.62 11.04 9.80
C ILE A 358 30.02 11.35 9.28
N GLN A 359 30.99 11.41 10.19
CA GLN A 359 32.41 11.47 9.84
C GLN A 359 32.91 10.05 9.61
N LEU A 360 33.35 9.74 8.39
CA LEU A 360 33.91 8.43 8.05
C LEU A 360 35.15 8.12 8.90
N VAL A 361 35.20 6.91 9.44
CA VAL A 361 36.32 6.46 10.29
C VAL A 361 37.40 5.82 9.41
N PRO A 362 38.63 6.34 9.40
CA PRO A 362 39.73 5.75 8.63
C PRO A 362 40.11 4.39 9.20
N VAL A 363 40.32 3.42 8.31
CA VAL A 363 40.71 2.04 8.66
C VAL A 363 41.89 1.58 7.82
N ARG A 364 42.61 0.58 8.32
CA ARG A 364 43.66 -0.10 7.57
C ARG A 364 43.04 -1.26 6.79
N GLY A 365 43.05 -1.18 5.47
CA GLY A 365 42.63 -2.31 4.63
C GLY A 365 43.72 -3.37 4.51
N VAL A 366 43.30 -4.62 4.28
CA VAL A 366 44.18 -5.77 4.03
C VAL A 366 44.00 -6.29 2.61
N ARG A 367 44.99 -7.04 2.11
CA ARG A 367 44.87 -7.74 0.82
C ARG A 367 43.98 -8.97 0.98
N VAL A 368 43.08 -9.17 0.02
CA VAL A 368 42.29 -10.40 -0.13
C VAL A 368 42.65 -11.02 -1.47
N SER A 369 43.14 -12.26 -1.46
CA SER A 369 43.55 -12.97 -2.67
C SER A 369 42.94 -14.38 -2.74
N GLY A 370 42.82 -14.92 -3.96
CA GLY A 370 42.25 -16.24 -4.16
C GLY A 370 42.30 -16.77 -5.59
N SER A 371 41.75 -17.95 -5.80
CA SER A 371 41.65 -18.62 -7.09
C SER A 371 40.21 -18.99 -7.45
N VAL A 372 39.94 -19.02 -8.76
CA VAL A 372 38.66 -19.39 -9.35
C VAL A 372 38.88 -20.60 -10.23
N VAL A 373 38.17 -21.68 -9.92
CA VAL A 373 38.31 -22.96 -10.60
C VAL A 373 36.94 -23.42 -11.06
N SER A 374 36.81 -23.76 -12.34
CA SER A 374 35.69 -24.55 -12.84
C SER A 374 36.07 -26.03 -12.76
N PRO A 375 35.23 -26.90 -12.18
CA PRO A 375 35.47 -28.35 -12.17
C PRO A 375 35.66 -28.95 -13.57
N SER A 376 35.10 -28.31 -14.60
CA SER A 376 35.16 -28.78 -15.99
C SER A 376 36.31 -28.17 -16.80
N ALA A 377 36.73 -26.94 -16.47
CA ALA A 377 37.69 -26.16 -17.28
C ALA A 377 39.00 -25.79 -16.56
N GLY A 378 39.15 -26.07 -15.26
CA GLY A 378 40.32 -25.69 -14.47
C GLY A 378 40.33 -24.19 -14.09
N PRO A 379 41.52 -23.57 -13.88
CA PRO A 379 41.63 -22.15 -13.56
C PRO A 379 40.91 -21.28 -14.60
N THR A 380 39.97 -20.45 -14.16
CA THR A 380 39.03 -19.77 -15.06
C THR A 380 39.26 -18.25 -15.07
N ALA A 381 39.72 -17.71 -16.20
CA ALA A 381 40.04 -16.29 -16.39
C ALA A 381 38.88 -15.48 -16.99
N GLY A 382 39.02 -14.15 -17.01
CA GLY A 382 38.08 -13.26 -17.71
C GLY A 382 36.72 -13.06 -17.02
N LEU A 383 36.55 -13.66 -15.85
CA LEU A 383 35.42 -13.43 -14.96
C LEU A 383 35.71 -12.24 -14.04
N ALA A 384 34.65 -11.67 -13.48
CA ALA A 384 34.75 -10.62 -12.48
C ALA A 384 34.26 -11.14 -11.14
N VAL A 385 35.15 -11.09 -10.15
CA VAL A 385 34.87 -11.32 -8.74
C VAL A 385 34.20 -10.07 -8.17
N ARG A 386 32.99 -10.24 -7.64
CA ARG A 386 32.27 -9.19 -6.92
C ARG A 386 32.30 -9.46 -5.43
N LEU A 387 32.77 -8.50 -4.66
CA LEU A 387 32.77 -8.53 -3.21
C LEU A 387 31.59 -7.70 -2.69
N PHE A 388 30.78 -8.30 -1.81
CA PHE A 388 29.66 -7.65 -1.16
C PHE A 388 29.95 -7.56 0.34
N GLN A 389 30.03 -6.35 0.88
CA GLN A 389 30.11 -6.14 2.32
C GLN A 389 28.72 -6.37 2.93
N ARG A 390 28.65 -7.19 4.00
CA ARG A 390 27.41 -7.34 4.74
C ARG A 390 27.07 -6.02 5.42
N LEU A 391 25.88 -5.51 5.13
CA LEU A 391 25.27 -4.38 5.80
C LEU A 391 23.87 -4.80 6.28
N GLY A 392 23.83 -5.33 7.50
CA GLY A 392 22.66 -5.99 8.04
C GLY A 392 22.25 -7.28 7.32
N GLY A 393 20.98 -7.39 6.92
CA GLY A 393 20.41 -8.51 6.18
C GLY A 393 20.63 -8.39 4.67
N PHE A 394 21.40 -7.40 4.22
CA PHE A 394 21.66 -7.12 2.82
C PHE A 394 23.15 -6.92 2.57
N GLY A 395 23.62 -7.16 1.34
CA GLY A 395 25.00 -6.90 0.94
C GLY A 395 25.10 -5.68 0.02
N THR A 396 26.12 -4.85 0.21
CA THR A 396 26.46 -3.74 -0.70
C THR A 396 27.72 -4.10 -1.47
N GLU A 397 27.69 -3.98 -2.80
CA GLU A 397 28.87 -4.27 -3.63
C GLU A 397 29.99 -3.27 -3.31
N SER A 398 31.13 -3.79 -2.86
CA SER A 398 32.23 -3.00 -2.32
C SER A 398 33.52 -3.10 -3.15
N ALA A 399 33.70 -4.15 -3.96
CA ALA A 399 34.87 -4.25 -4.85
C ALA A 399 34.63 -5.19 -6.04
N LEU A 400 35.28 -4.86 -7.17
CA LEU A 400 35.35 -5.69 -8.37
C LEU A 400 36.81 -6.04 -8.68
N ALA A 401 37.15 -7.32 -8.75
CA ALA A 401 38.44 -7.78 -9.24
C ALA A 401 38.27 -8.63 -10.50
N ALA A 402 39.10 -8.38 -11.50
CA ALA A 402 39.20 -9.26 -12.66
C ALA A 402 39.99 -10.52 -12.26
N VAL A 403 39.54 -11.67 -12.73
CA VAL A 403 40.29 -12.92 -12.59
C VAL A 403 41.32 -12.97 -13.72
N GLY A 404 42.60 -13.01 -13.34
CA GLY A 404 43.73 -13.06 -14.27
C GLY A 404 43.79 -14.39 -15.02
N ASP A 405 44.67 -14.46 -16.02
CA ASP A 405 44.80 -15.61 -16.94
C ASP A 405 45.18 -16.92 -16.23
N ASN A 406 45.79 -16.82 -15.04
CA ASN A 406 46.12 -17.96 -14.17
C ASN A 406 44.96 -18.39 -13.24
N GLY A 407 43.77 -17.82 -13.40
CA GLY A 407 42.60 -18.08 -12.56
C GLY A 407 42.66 -17.44 -11.17
N THR A 408 43.62 -16.53 -10.90
CA THR A 408 43.73 -15.87 -9.59
C THR A 408 43.16 -14.46 -9.61
N PHE A 409 42.72 -13.98 -8.45
CA PHE A 409 42.27 -12.62 -8.25
C PHE A 409 42.92 -12.03 -7.00
N GLU A 410 43.10 -10.72 -7.02
CA GLU A 410 43.56 -9.94 -5.86
C GLU A 410 42.65 -8.72 -5.71
N ILE A 411 42.16 -8.49 -4.49
CA ILE A 411 41.45 -7.29 -4.08
C ILE A 411 42.34 -6.59 -3.04
N PRO A 412 43.04 -5.50 -3.41
CA PRO A 412 43.85 -4.77 -2.47
C PRO A 412 42.96 -3.97 -1.51
N ARG A 413 43.45 -3.76 -0.28
CA ARG A 413 42.93 -2.71 0.63
C ARG A 413 41.47 -2.90 1.08
N VAL A 414 41.04 -4.15 1.31
CA VAL A 414 39.71 -4.50 1.85
C VAL A 414 39.63 -4.16 3.35
N PRO A 415 38.66 -3.34 3.78
CA PRO A 415 38.44 -3.06 5.21
C PRO A 415 38.09 -4.32 6.01
N PRO A 416 38.42 -4.37 7.32
CA PRO A 416 37.90 -5.41 8.20
C PRO A 416 36.37 -5.49 8.18
N GLY A 417 35.81 -6.70 8.22
CA GLY A 417 34.37 -6.92 8.16
C GLY A 417 33.98 -8.26 7.54
N ARG A 418 32.67 -8.54 7.49
CA ARG A 418 32.13 -9.78 6.92
C ARG A 418 31.67 -9.56 5.49
N TYR A 419 32.15 -10.39 4.58
CA TYR A 419 31.92 -10.24 3.15
C TYR A 419 31.37 -11.51 2.52
N ARG A 420 30.59 -11.33 1.45
CA ARG A 420 30.20 -12.35 0.51
C ARG A 420 30.90 -12.08 -0.81
N LEU A 421 31.64 -13.05 -1.32
CA LEU A 421 32.26 -12.99 -2.62
C LEU A 421 31.42 -13.81 -3.60
N THR A 422 31.10 -13.25 -4.75
CA THR A 422 30.33 -13.92 -5.78
C THR A 422 30.93 -13.75 -7.16
N ILE A 423 30.81 -14.79 -7.96
CA ILE A 423 31.13 -14.81 -9.38
C ILE A 423 29.89 -15.32 -10.08
N ARG A 424 29.47 -14.62 -11.13
CA ARG A 424 28.38 -15.09 -11.99
C ARG A 424 28.76 -14.90 -13.44
N GLN A 425 28.70 -15.96 -14.22
CA GLN A 425 28.90 -15.86 -15.65
C GLN A 425 27.71 -15.10 -16.27
N ALA A 426 28.00 -14.10 -17.12
CA ALA A 426 26.95 -13.36 -17.81
C ALA A 426 26.38 -14.24 -18.93
N THR A 427 25.14 -14.72 -18.77
CA THR A 427 24.39 -15.39 -19.84
C THR A 427 23.16 -14.57 -20.26
N SER A 428 22.73 -14.85 -21.50
CA SER A 428 21.78 -14.15 -22.38
C SER A 428 20.46 -13.61 -21.75
N ARG A 429 19.83 -12.65 -22.47
CA ARG A 429 18.63 -11.85 -22.14
C ARG A 429 17.32 -12.62 -21.85
N SER A 430 17.32 -13.94 -21.84
CA SER A 430 16.19 -14.78 -21.46
C SER A 430 16.61 -15.58 -20.23
N GLY A 431 16.16 -15.21 -19.04
CA GLY A 431 16.56 -15.80 -17.74
C GLY A 431 16.13 -17.26 -17.52
N MET A 432 16.37 -18.14 -18.49
CA MET A 432 16.13 -19.59 -18.45
C MET A 432 17.41 -20.43 -18.61
N ASP A 433 18.58 -19.84 -18.88
CA ASP A 433 19.85 -20.59 -18.98
C ASP A 433 20.75 -20.39 -17.75
N SER A 434 21.14 -21.52 -17.14
CA SER A 434 22.03 -21.66 -15.99
C SER A 434 23.46 -21.25 -16.34
N GLY A 435 23.85 -20.01 -16.00
CA GLY A 435 25.27 -19.66 -15.93
C GLY A 435 25.90 -20.26 -14.68
N GLU A 436 27.15 -20.73 -14.78
CA GLU A 436 27.89 -21.15 -13.59
C GLU A 436 28.11 -19.96 -12.67
N PHE A 437 28.05 -20.21 -11.37
CA PHE A 437 28.32 -19.22 -10.34
C PHE A 437 29.04 -19.84 -9.15
N ALA A 438 29.72 -18.99 -8.39
CA ALA A 438 30.33 -19.34 -7.12
C ALA A 438 29.95 -18.27 -6.10
N THR A 439 29.71 -18.69 -4.86
CA THR A 439 29.51 -17.77 -3.73
C THR A 439 30.22 -18.32 -2.51
N THR A 440 30.97 -17.47 -1.80
CA THR A 440 31.52 -17.79 -0.47
C THR A 440 31.31 -16.62 0.48
N VAL A 441 31.26 -16.90 1.78
CA VAL A 441 31.18 -15.90 2.85
C VAL A 441 32.39 -16.04 3.74
N PHE A 442 33.09 -14.95 4.01
CA PHE A 442 34.30 -14.93 4.82
C PHE A 442 34.38 -13.64 5.65
N GLU A 443 35.27 -13.62 6.64
CA GLU A 443 35.50 -12.47 7.51
C GLU A 443 36.94 -11.98 7.34
N VAL A 444 37.08 -10.68 7.16
CA VAL A 444 38.35 -9.97 6.99
C VAL A 444 38.74 -9.38 8.34
N HIS A 445 39.91 -9.77 8.85
CA HIS A 445 40.51 -9.25 10.09
C HIS A 445 41.73 -8.37 9.77
N ASP A 446 42.56 -8.06 10.78
CA ASP A 446 43.77 -7.22 10.63
C ASP A 446 44.99 -7.93 9.98
N ARG A 447 44.77 -9.07 9.31
CA ARG A 447 45.81 -9.85 8.60
C ARG A 447 45.39 -10.10 7.15
N GLU A 448 46.36 -10.26 6.25
CA GLU A 448 46.09 -10.63 4.86
C GLU A 448 45.26 -11.91 4.80
N ALA A 449 44.26 -11.94 3.93
CA ALA A 449 43.39 -13.08 3.70
C ALA A 449 43.77 -13.69 2.36
N ASP A 450 44.64 -14.69 2.40
CA ASP A 450 45.14 -15.40 1.23
C ASP A 450 44.44 -16.76 1.06
N ASP A 451 44.56 -17.34 -0.13
CA ASP A 451 44.10 -18.69 -0.48
C ASP A 451 42.58 -18.94 -0.50
N LEU A 452 41.76 -17.91 -0.79
CA LEU A 452 40.33 -18.14 -1.02
C LEU A 452 40.11 -18.95 -2.30
N SER A 453 39.45 -20.11 -2.21
CA SER A 453 39.11 -20.95 -3.36
C SER A 453 37.63 -20.84 -3.73
N LEU A 454 37.34 -20.46 -4.98
CA LEU A 454 35.99 -20.34 -5.52
C LEU A 454 35.77 -21.38 -6.62
N VAL A 455 34.86 -22.31 -6.35
CA VAL A 455 34.51 -23.37 -7.31
C VAL A 455 33.20 -23.02 -7.99
N LEU A 456 33.21 -22.93 -9.32
CA LEU A 456 32.03 -22.64 -10.12
C LEU A 456 31.10 -23.86 -10.20
N GLY A 457 29.79 -23.63 -10.06
CA GLY A 457 28.75 -24.65 -10.16
C GLY A 457 27.46 -24.13 -10.81
N PRO A 458 26.58 -25.03 -11.30
CA PRO A 458 25.33 -24.65 -11.98
C PRO A 458 24.20 -24.20 -11.02
N GLY A 459 24.37 -24.43 -9.71
CA GLY A 459 23.33 -24.18 -8.70
C GLY A 459 22.24 -25.24 -8.64
N ALA A 460 21.22 -24.95 -7.83
CA ALA A 460 19.99 -25.69 -7.73
C ALA A 460 19.08 -25.46 -8.95
N SER A 461 18.45 -26.55 -9.40
CA SER A 461 17.36 -26.56 -10.37
C SER A 461 16.12 -27.17 -9.73
N ILE A 462 14.97 -26.52 -9.91
CA ILE A 462 13.70 -26.96 -9.36
C ILE A 462 12.82 -27.49 -10.50
N SER A 463 12.34 -28.71 -10.32
CA SER A 463 11.17 -29.22 -11.02
C SER A 463 9.98 -29.21 -10.06
N GLY A 464 9.02 -28.33 -10.30
CA GLY A 464 7.95 -28.05 -9.36
C GLY A 464 6.56 -28.39 -9.88
N ARG A 465 5.62 -28.63 -8.96
CA ARG A 465 4.19 -28.74 -9.25
C ARG A 465 3.34 -28.04 -8.20
N VAL A 466 2.16 -27.58 -8.61
CA VAL A 466 1.16 -26.97 -7.75
C VAL A 466 0.01 -27.95 -7.57
N VAL A 467 -0.47 -28.11 -6.34
CA VAL A 467 -1.51 -29.08 -6.00
C VAL A 467 -2.59 -28.40 -5.15
N ALA A 468 -3.86 -28.56 -5.50
CA ALA A 468 -4.95 -28.08 -4.67
C ALA A 468 -5.03 -28.90 -3.36
N GLU A 469 -5.32 -28.26 -2.23
CA GLU A 469 -5.51 -28.98 -0.97
C GLU A 469 -6.72 -29.92 -1.04
N PRO A 470 -6.67 -31.07 -0.34
CA PRO A 470 -7.78 -32.03 -0.31
C PRO A 470 -9.10 -31.35 0.06
N GLY A 471 -10.14 -31.60 -0.73
CA GLY A 471 -11.48 -31.03 -0.51
C GLY A 471 -11.64 -29.59 -0.97
N THR A 472 -10.62 -28.98 -1.58
CA THR A 472 -10.72 -27.65 -2.21
C THR A 472 -10.72 -27.76 -3.73
N SER A 473 -11.40 -26.82 -4.41
CA SER A 473 -11.38 -26.72 -5.87
C SER A 473 -10.69 -25.43 -6.28
N VAL A 474 -9.57 -25.55 -6.99
CA VAL A 474 -8.93 -24.45 -7.70
C VAL A 474 -9.15 -24.70 -9.20
N PRO A 475 -10.02 -23.92 -9.87
CA PRO A 475 -10.59 -24.30 -11.16
C PRO A 475 -9.57 -24.28 -12.30
N THR A 476 -8.48 -23.52 -12.18
CA THR A 476 -7.45 -23.45 -13.23
C THR A 476 -6.07 -23.09 -12.67
N ALA A 477 -5.02 -23.64 -13.30
CA ALA A 477 -3.64 -23.23 -13.10
C ALA A 477 -3.27 -21.97 -13.90
N VAL A 478 -4.09 -21.60 -14.90
CA VAL A 478 -3.80 -20.50 -15.82
C VAL A 478 -3.88 -19.17 -15.05
N GLY A 479 -2.77 -18.44 -15.02
CA GLY A 479 -2.63 -17.20 -14.25
C GLY A 479 -2.11 -17.39 -12.83
N LEU A 480 -1.71 -18.61 -12.45
CA LEU A 480 -0.94 -18.86 -11.24
C LEU A 480 0.56 -18.63 -11.48
N ARG A 481 1.22 -18.07 -10.47
CA ARG A 481 2.67 -17.89 -10.44
C ARG A 481 3.23 -18.37 -9.11
N VAL A 482 4.39 -19.04 -9.18
CA VAL A 482 5.18 -19.42 -8.01
C VAL A 482 6.44 -18.56 -7.98
N SER A 483 6.71 -17.93 -6.85
CA SER A 483 7.91 -17.11 -6.66
C SER A 483 8.77 -17.68 -5.54
N ALA A 484 10.06 -17.85 -5.83
CA ALA A 484 11.10 -18.16 -4.85
C ALA A 484 11.86 -16.87 -4.50
N SER A 485 11.65 -16.38 -3.28
CA SER A 485 12.27 -15.15 -2.78
C SER A 485 13.46 -15.51 -1.87
N PRO A 486 14.68 -15.02 -2.12
CA PRO A 486 15.82 -15.31 -1.27
C PRO A 486 15.63 -14.73 0.14
N THR A 487 16.00 -15.47 1.18
CA THR A 487 15.88 -15.02 2.57
C THR A 487 16.94 -13.98 2.94
N ALA A 488 16.68 -13.24 4.02
CA ALA A 488 17.57 -12.19 4.52
C ALA A 488 18.96 -12.72 4.97
N GLU A 489 19.07 -14.01 5.28
CA GLU A 489 20.33 -14.64 5.67
C GLU A 489 21.31 -14.81 4.50
N GLN A 490 20.84 -14.72 3.24
CA GLN A 490 21.70 -14.84 2.06
C GLN A 490 22.50 -13.57 1.69
N TYR A 491 22.29 -12.43 2.37
CA TYR A 491 22.91 -11.12 2.03
C TYR A 491 22.77 -10.74 0.54
N SER A 492 21.58 -11.01 -0.03
CA SER A 492 21.41 -11.07 -1.47
C SER A 492 20.69 -9.87 -2.06
N ALA A 493 21.27 -9.30 -3.13
CA ALA A 493 20.60 -8.40 -4.07
C ALA A 493 19.81 -9.14 -5.16
N SER A 494 19.65 -10.47 -5.05
CA SER A 494 18.94 -11.29 -6.02
C SER A 494 17.44 -10.99 -6.04
N ILE A 495 16.90 -10.85 -7.24
CA ILE A 495 15.48 -10.69 -7.52
C ILE A 495 14.78 -12.04 -7.27
N PRO A 496 13.55 -12.07 -6.74
CA PRO A 496 12.77 -13.30 -6.68
C PRO A 496 12.74 -14.02 -8.03
N VAL A 497 12.95 -15.34 -8.01
CA VAL A 497 12.83 -16.16 -9.21
C VAL A 497 11.38 -16.59 -9.32
N THR A 498 10.66 -16.02 -10.29
CA THR A 498 9.24 -16.32 -10.52
C THR A 498 9.06 -17.22 -11.74
N ALA A 499 8.32 -18.31 -11.56
CA ALA A 499 7.89 -19.18 -12.63
C ALA A 499 6.37 -19.12 -12.80
N ARG A 500 5.90 -19.09 -14.05
CA ARG A 500 4.48 -19.29 -14.36
C ARG A 500 4.14 -20.77 -14.22
N VAL A 501 2.97 -21.05 -13.65
CA VAL A 501 2.44 -22.41 -13.61
C VAL A 501 1.83 -22.73 -14.97
N THR A 502 2.20 -23.88 -15.54
CA THR A 502 1.65 -24.34 -16.82
C THR A 502 0.23 -24.90 -16.65
N ALA A 503 -0.46 -25.19 -17.76
CA ALA A 503 -1.78 -25.82 -17.71
C ALA A 503 -1.73 -27.22 -17.04
N GLU A 504 -0.57 -27.87 -17.08
CA GLU A 504 -0.28 -29.15 -16.45
C GLU A 504 0.11 -29.01 -14.95
N TRP A 505 -0.15 -27.85 -14.34
CA TRP A 505 0.15 -27.56 -12.93
C TRP A 505 1.64 -27.64 -12.57
N SER A 506 2.52 -27.51 -13.55
CA SER A 506 3.98 -27.63 -13.37
C SER A 506 4.69 -26.28 -13.46
N PHE A 507 5.87 -26.17 -12.87
CA PHE A 507 6.76 -25.02 -13.03
C PHE A 507 8.22 -25.45 -12.94
N ARG A 508 9.14 -24.64 -13.48
CA ARG A 508 10.59 -24.89 -13.40
C ARG A 508 11.35 -23.62 -13.02
N MET A 509 12.42 -23.79 -12.25
CA MET A 509 13.37 -22.74 -11.89
C MET A 509 14.79 -23.29 -11.96
N ALA A 510 15.79 -22.45 -12.21
CA ALA A 510 17.19 -22.83 -12.25
C ALA A 510 18.09 -21.68 -11.78
N GLY A 511 19.34 -21.98 -11.43
CA GLY A 511 20.31 -20.99 -10.98
C GLY A 511 20.02 -20.46 -9.57
N LEU A 512 19.41 -21.30 -8.73
CA LEU A 512 19.12 -20.99 -7.33
C LEU A 512 20.29 -21.47 -6.45
N SER A 513 20.62 -20.74 -5.40
CA SER A 513 21.57 -21.19 -4.37
C SER A 513 21.30 -20.44 -3.08
N GLY A 514 21.46 -21.13 -1.95
CA GLY A 514 21.09 -20.63 -0.64
C GLY A 514 19.61 -20.89 -0.31
N SER A 515 19.07 -20.14 0.66
CA SER A 515 17.74 -20.36 1.22
C SER A 515 16.60 -19.48 0.69
N TYR A 516 15.48 -20.06 0.26
CA TYR A 516 14.36 -19.35 -0.36
C TYR A 516 13.04 -19.54 0.40
N GLU A 517 12.15 -18.55 0.28
CA GLU A 517 10.74 -18.62 0.66
C GLU A 517 9.87 -18.72 -0.60
N PHE A 518 8.89 -19.64 -0.60
CA PHE A 518 8.01 -19.85 -1.75
C PHE A 518 6.61 -19.26 -1.52
N THR A 519 6.12 -18.49 -2.49
CA THR A 519 4.77 -17.91 -2.47
C THR A 519 4.00 -18.18 -3.77
N VAL A 520 2.67 -18.08 -3.71
CA VAL A 520 1.78 -18.24 -4.85
C VAL A 520 0.86 -17.04 -5.00
N SER A 521 0.69 -16.58 -6.23
CA SER A 521 -0.27 -15.52 -6.59
C SER A 521 -1.16 -15.97 -7.75
N ALA A 522 -2.42 -15.51 -7.75
CA ALA A 522 -3.34 -15.64 -8.87
C ALA A 522 -3.66 -14.28 -9.50
N ASP A 523 -3.75 -14.25 -10.82
CA ASP A 523 -4.10 -13.04 -11.57
C ASP A 523 -5.63 -12.81 -11.67
N ARG A 524 -6.46 -13.72 -11.10
CA ARG A 524 -7.94 -13.72 -11.16
C ARG A 524 -8.58 -14.33 -9.91
N ALA A 525 -9.88 -14.13 -9.76
CA ALA A 525 -10.68 -14.84 -8.76
C ALA A 525 -10.94 -16.32 -9.17
N PRO A 526 -11.08 -17.25 -8.21
CA PRO A 526 -10.85 -17.03 -6.79
C PRO A 526 -9.35 -16.81 -6.53
N ALA A 527 -9.04 -15.79 -5.72
CA ALA A 527 -7.66 -15.61 -5.29
C ALA A 527 -7.22 -16.89 -4.59
N VAL A 528 -5.97 -17.33 -4.76
CA VAL A 528 -5.45 -18.51 -4.06
C VAL A 528 -4.40 -18.11 -3.03
N ARG A 529 -4.18 -18.96 -2.04
CA ARG A 529 -3.04 -18.87 -1.13
C ARG A 529 -2.28 -20.18 -1.10
N ALA A 530 -0.97 -20.11 -0.92
CA ALA A 530 -0.18 -21.28 -0.54
C ALA A 530 -0.49 -21.65 0.92
N THR A 531 -0.59 -22.95 1.21
CA THR A 531 -0.87 -23.47 2.55
C THR A 531 0.36 -24.17 3.14
N ARG A 532 1.05 -24.95 2.32
CA ARG A 532 2.29 -25.67 2.66
C ARG A 532 3.11 -25.97 1.42
N ILE A 533 4.38 -26.28 1.63
CA ILE A 533 5.31 -26.67 0.57
C ILE A 533 6.01 -27.98 0.94
N THR A 534 6.46 -28.72 -0.07
CA THR A 534 7.30 -29.89 0.11
C THR A 534 8.51 -29.74 -0.79
N VAL A 535 9.69 -30.01 -0.25
CA VAL A 535 10.98 -29.94 -0.96
C VAL A 535 11.69 -31.26 -0.75
N ASP A 536 11.94 -31.99 -1.84
CA ASP A 536 12.49 -33.36 -1.83
C ASP A 536 11.81 -34.31 -0.84
N GLY A 537 10.47 -34.20 -0.75
CA GLY A 537 9.64 -35.01 0.15
C GLY A 537 9.53 -34.49 1.58
N VAL A 538 10.29 -33.46 1.98
CA VAL A 538 10.21 -32.85 3.31
C VAL A 538 9.19 -31.70 3.31
N GLN A 539 8.20 -31.77 4.19
CA GLN A 539 7.14 -30.76 4.28
C GLN A 539 7.54 -29.58 5.17
N ALA A 540 7.21 -28.37 4.71
CA ALA A 540 7.32 -27.11 5.46
C ALA A 540 6.03 -26.28 5.33
N ALA A 541 5.81 -25.35 6.27
CA ALA A 541 4.70 -24.41 6.19
C ALA A 541 4.89 -23.45 5.00
N ALA A 542 3.80 -22.92 4.45
CA ALA A 542 3.91 -21.83 3.47
C ALA A 542 4.56 -20.61 4.12
N GLY A 543 5.57 -20.05 3.45
CA GLY A 543 6.39 -18.96 3.97
C GLY A 543 7.59 -19.38 4.83
N ALA A 544 7.85 -20.68 4.97
CA ALA A 544 9.06 -21.16 5.63
C ALA A 544 10.31 -21.02 4.74
N GLU A 545 11.46 -20.85 5.38
CA GLU A 545 12.77 -20.83 4.73
C GLU A 545 13.20 -22.24 4.29
N VAL A 546 13.65 -22.36 3.04
CA VAL A 546 14.11 -23.61 2.42
C VAL A 546 15.52 -23.44 1.88
N ALA A 547 16.51 -24.11 2.47
CA ALA A 547 17.86 -24.19 1.93
C ALA A 547 17.91 -25.09 0.68
N LEU A 548 18.47 -24.58 -0.43
CA LEU A 548 18.71 -25.34 -1.66
C LEU A 548 20.22 -25.54 -1.86
N THR A 549 20.60 -26.79 -2.15
CA THR A 549 21.97 -27.19 -2.48
C THR A 549 22.15 -27.29 -3.99
N ASP A 550 23.38 -27.35 -4.48
CA ASP A 550 23.61 -27.59 -5.91
C ASP A 550 23.01 -28.93 -6.34
N GLY A 551 22.33 -28.95 -7.48
CA GLY A 551 21.68 -30.15 -8.02
C GLY A 551 20.20 -29.99 -8.33
N ALA A 552 19.49 -31.10 -8.51
CA ALA A 552 18.07 -31.12 -8.83
C ALA A 552 17.22 -31.30 -7.57
N HIS A 553 16.19 -30.47 -7.44
CA HIS A 553 15.23 -30.47 -6.34
C HIS A 553 13.79 -30.61 -6.87
N GLU A 554 12.96 -31.40 -6.19
CA GLU A 554 11.52 -31.50 -6.44
C GLU A 554 10.77 -30.58 -5.45
N VAL A 555 9.92 -29.67 -5.96
CA VAL A 555 9.13 -28.76 -5.12
C VAL A 555 7.63 -28.90 -5.38
N VAL A 556 6.86 -29.19 -4.34
CA VAL A 556 5.39 -29.23 -4.41
C VAL A 556 4.81 -28.09 -3.60
N VAL A 557 3.96 -27.27 -4.21
CA VAL A 557 3.28 -26.15 -3.54
C VAL A 557 1.79 -26.45 -3.44
N PHE A 558 1.28 -26.49 -2.21
CA PHE A 558 -0.14 -26.75 -1.95
C PHE A 558 -0.92 -25.44 -1.87
N VAL A 559 -2.07 -25.38 -2.54
CA VAL A 559 -2.89 -24.16 -2.67
C VAL A 559 -4.35 -24.39 -2.31
N ALA A 560 -5.00 -23.34 -1.80
CA ALA A 560 -6.44 -23.32 -1.54
C ALA A 560 -7.06 -21.98 -1.98
N PRO A 561 -8.36 -21.95 -2.35
CA PRO A 561 -9.08 -20.72 -2.56
C PRO A 561 -9.04 -19.81 -1.33
N ARG A 562 -8.90 -18.52 -1.60
CA ARG A 562 -9.07 -17.43 -0.65
C ARG A 562 -10.54 -17.05 -0.72
N GLU A 563 -11.38 -17.75 0.05
CA GLU A 563 -12.81 -17.47 0.08
C GLU A 563 -13.07 -16.02 0.55
N PRO A 564 -13.82 -15.20 -0.22
CA PRO A 564 -14.50 -14.07 0.37
C PRO A 564 -15.56 -14.60 1.34
N PRO A 565 -15.81 -13.96 2.50
CA PRO A 565 -16.83 -14.42 3.42
C PRO A 565 -18.18 -14.46 2.69
N ARG A 566 -18.83 -15.62 2.63
CA ARG A 566 -20.24 -15.71 2.22
C ARG A 566 -21.04 -14.83 3.17
N PRO A 567 -21.97 -13.98 2.68
CA PRO A 567 -22.88 -13.28 3.57
C PRO A 567 -23.76 -14.35 4.23
N THR A 568 -23.38 -14.77 5.44
CA THR A 568 -24.31 -15.44 6.33
C THR A 568 -25.28 -14.36 6.78
N VAL A 569 -26.50 -14.37 6.24
CA VAL A 569 -27.60 -13.61 6.81
C VAL A 569 -27.76 -14.07 8.25
N ASP A 570 -27.32 -13.23 9.17
CA ASP A 570 -27.67 -13.37 10.56
C ASP A 570 -29.17 -13.08 10.68
N ARG A 571 -29.98 -14.15 10.54
CA ARG A 571 -31.45 -14.09 10.58
C ARG A 571 -32.00 -13.59 11.92
N THR A 572 -31.13 -13.33 12.91
CA THR A 572 -31.53 -12.65 14.15
C THR A 572 -31.84 -11.16 13.92
N VAL A 573 -31.37 -10.55 12.83
CA VAL A 573 -31.69 -9.17 12.47
C VAL A 573 -33.00 -9.13 11.67
N SER A 574 -33.97 -8.32 12.09
CA SER A 574 -35.23 -8.17 11.34
C SER A 574 -35.04 -7.46 9.99
N VAL A 575 -35.88 -7.75 9.01
CA VAL A 575 -35.84 -7.07 7.70
C VAL A 575 -36.07 -5.56 7.83
N GLY A 576 -36.93 -5.12 8.77
CA GLY A 576 -37.11 -3.71 9.10
C GLY A 576 -35.83 -3.04 9.60
N ALA A 577 -35.02 -3.74 10.41
CA ALA A 577 -33.72 -3.23 10.85
C ALA A 577 -32.70 -3.15 9.69
N LEU A 578 -32.76 -4.09 8.73
CA LEU A 578 -31.95 -4.01 7.52
C LEU A 578 -32.35 -2.82 6.63
N VAL A 579 -33.65 -2.53 6.51
CA VAL A 579 -34.16 -1.36 5.78
C VAL A 579 -33.66 -0.06 6.40
N GLU A 580 -33.68 0.05 7.73
CA GLU A 580 -33.15 1.24 8.41
C GLU A 580 -31.62 1.34 8.27
N ARG A 581 -30.90 0.20 8.29
CA ARG A 581 -29.46 0.17 7.98
C ARG A 581 -29.17 0.60 6.54
N PHE A 582 -29.99 0.16 5.58
CA PHE A 582 -29.86 0.54 4.17
C PHE A 582 -29.99 2.05 3.98
N LYS A 583 -31.02 2.66 4.60
CA LYS A 583 -31.24 4.12 4.58
C LYS A 583 -30.09 4.90 5.25
N ALA A 584 -29.44 4.31 6.26
CA ALA A 584 -28.36 4.96 7.00
C ALA A 584 -26.96 4.78 6.36
N GLU A 585 -26.76 3.77 5.53
CA GLU A 585 -25.46 3.45 4.93
C GLU A 585 -25.10 4.45 3.84
N LYS A 586 -23.88 4.99 3.91
CA LYS A 586 -23.37 6.02 3.00
C LYS A 586 -22.29 5.48 2.05
N VAL A 587 -21.75 4.31 2.34
CA VAL A 587 -20.78 3.64 1.49
C VAL A 587 -21.50 2.80 0.45
N LEU A 588 -21.35 3.18 -0.81
CA LEU A 588 -21.98 2.56 -1.98
C LEU A 588 -22.04 1.02 -1.92
N TRP A 589 -20.88 0.38 -1.82
CA TRP A 589 -20.79 -1.09 -1.90
C TRP A 589 -21.38 -1.77 -0.67
N ARG A 590 -21.28 -1.17 0.53
CA ARG A 590 -21.93 -1.70 1.73
C ARG A 590 -23.44 -1.57 1.66
N GLN A 591 -23.93 -0.48 1.09
CA GLN A 591 -25.37 -0.26 0.91
C GLN A 591 -25.96 -1.33 -0.03
N LEU A 592 -25.22 -1.71 -1.09
CA LEU A 592 -25.61 -2.83 -1.96
C LEU A 592 -25.60 -4.18 -1.23
N GLU A 593 -24.60 -4.46 -0.38
CA GLU A 593 -24.60 -5.70 0.42
C GLU A 593 -25.81 -5.78 1.38
N ILE A 594 -26.21 -4.65 1.96
CA ILE A 594 -27.44 -4.59 2.77
C ILE A 594 -28.68 -4.80 1.88
N ALA A 595 -28.71 -4.22 0.68
CA ALA A 595 -29.79 -4.43 -0.28
C ALA A 595 -29.97 -5.90 -0.64
N LYS A 596 -28.86 -6.61 -0.94
CA LYS A 596 -28.84 -8.06 -1.17
C LYS A 596 -29.39 -8.82 0.02
N ALA A 597 -28.94 -8.48 1.23
CA ALA A 597 -29.46 -9.08 2.45
C ALA A 597 -30.97 -8.84 2.65
N ILE A 598 -31.52 -7.67 2.29
CA ILE A 598 -32.97 -7.40 2.34
C ILE A 598 -33.73 -8.29 1.36
N VAL A 599 -33.23 -8.41 0.12
CA VAL A 599 -33.86 -9.24 -0.93
C VAL A 599 -33.95 -10.70 -0.51
N GLU A 600 -32.94 -11.22 0.19
CA GLU A 600 -32.93 -12.61 0.70
C GLU A 600 -34.02 -12.91 1.74
N TYR A 601 -34.65 -11.90 2.36
CA TYR A 601 -35.82 -12.12 3.25
C TYR A 601 -37.11 -12.35 2.47
N HIS A 602 -37.16 -12.00 1.19
CA HIS A 602 -38.35 -12.11 0.33
C HIS A 602 -39.60 -11.40 0.91
N ASP A 603 -39.41 -10.33 1.69
CA ASP A 603 -40.50 -9.59 2.34
C ASP A 603 -40.78 -8.27 1.62
N ALA A 604 -41.76 -8.27 0.73
CA ALA A 604 -42.17 -7.08 -0.03
C ALA A 604 -42.88 -6.00 0.81
N SER A 605 -43.23 -6.28 2.08
CA SER A 605 -43.89 -5.29 2.95
C SER A 605 -43.00 -4.09 3.28
N VAL A 606 -41.69 -4.20 3.05
CA VAL A 606 -40.71 -3.12 3.28
C VAL A 606 -40.72 -2.04 2.21
N LEU A 607 -41.22 -2.35 1.00
CA LEU A 607 -41.14 -1.49 -0.18
C LEU A 607 -41.80 -0.11 0.02
N PRO A 608 -42.98 0.03 0.64
CA PRO A 608 -43.59 1.35 0.88
C PRO A 608 -42.67 2.32 1.63
N SER A 609 -41.82 1.82 2.54
CA SER A 609 -40.91 2.67 3.32
C SER A 609 -39.67 3.15 2.54
N LEU A 610 -39.46 2.62 1.35
CA LEU A 610 -38.32 2.90 0.46
C LEU A 610 -38.74 3.59 -0.83
N VAL A 611 -40.04 3.84 -1.05
CA VAL A 611 -40.56 4.34 -2.33
C VAL A 611 -39.97 5.70 -2.73
N ASP A 612 -39.78 6.61 -1.78
CA ASP A 612 -39.24 7.95 -2.06
C ASP A 612 -37.77 7.92 -2.51
N TRP A 613 -37.05 6.84 -2.18
CA TRP A 613 -35.64 6.67 -2.56
C TRP A 613 -35.47 6.30 -4.04
N LEU A 614 -36.53 5.79 -4.68
CA LEU A 614 -36.55 5.55 -6.13
C LEU A 614 -36.37 6.85 -6.94
N GLY A 615 -36.68 8.01 -6.35
CA GLY A 615 -36.46 9.33 -6.93
C GLY A 615 -35.15 10.02 -6.51
N HIS A 616 -34.24 9.32 -5.84
CA HIS A 616 -33.03 9.95 -5.26
C HIS A 616 -32.12 10.56 -6.34
N THR A 617 -31.52 11.72 -6.06
CA THR A 617 -30.67 12.43 -7.04
C THR A 617 -29.38 11.68 -7.36
N ASP A 618 -28.76 11.05 -6.35
CA ASP A 618 -27.61 10.15 -6.58
C ASP A 618 -28.07 8.85 -7.22
N ARG A 619 -27.61 8.64 -8.46
CA ARG A 619 -27.93 7.47 -9.29
C ARG A 619 -27.55 6.14 -8.65
N HIS A 620 -26.50 6.10 -7.83
CA HIS A 620 -26.09 4.86 -7.19
C HIS A 620 -27.00 4.45 -6.03
N ILE A 621 -27.40 5.42 -5.20
CA ILE A 621 -28.39 5.20 -4.14
C ILE A 621 -29.72 4.78 -4.78
N ARG A 622 -30.13 5.50 -5.83
CA ARG A 622 -31.32 5.19 -6.63
C ARG A 622 -31.24 3.77 -7.21
N GLY A 623 -30.10 3.37 -7.78
CA GLY A 623 -29.87 2.02 -8.28
C GLY A 623 -29.90 0.94 -7.19
N ASN A 624 -29.31 1.20 -6.02
CA ASN A 624 -29.30 0.28 -4.89
C ASN A 624 -30.70 0.02 -4.31
N VAL A 625 -31.54 1.06 -4.21
CA VAL A 625 -32.92 0.84 -3.75
C VAL A 625 -33.75 0.19 -4.85
N ALA A 626 -33.52 0.54 -6.11
CA ALA A 626 -34.19 -0.09 -7.24
C ALA A 626 -33.85 -1.60 -7.33
N PHE A 627 -32.65 -2.00 -6.92
CA PHE A 627 -32.27 -3.41 -6.77
C PHE A 627 -33.16 -4.14 -5.75
N ILE A 628 -33.46 -3.52 -4.60
CA ILE A 628 -34.38 -4.10 -3.60
C ILE A 628 -35.77 -4.31 -4.20
N PHE A 629 -36.30 -3.29 -4.89
CA PHE A 629 -37.62 -3.37 -5.52
C PHE A 629 -37.65 -4.48 -6.57
N GLY A 630 -36.64 -4.53 -7.45
CA GLY A 630 -36.53 -5.57 -8.47
C GLY A 630 -36.42 -6.96 -7.87
N GLY A 631 -35.56 -7.13 -6.86
CA GLY A 631 -35.31 -8.42 -6.21
C GLY A 631 -36.52 -8.94 -5.42
N LEU A 632 -37.40 -8.04 -4.98
CA LEU A 632 -38.67 -8.38 -4.32
C LEU A 632 -39.87 -8.40 -5.28
N GLY A 633 -39.64 -8.34 -6.60
CA GLY A 633 -40.65 -8.54 -7.63
C GLY A 633 -41.43 -7.29 -8.07
N ASP A 634 -41.06 -6.09 -7.61
CA ASP A 634 -41.68 -4.84 -8.05
C ASP A 634 -41.06 -4.36 -9.37
N PRO A 635 -41.86 -4.16 -10.44
CA PRO A 635 -41.34 -3.82 -11.77
C PRO A 635 -40.64 -2.47 -11.84
N ARG A 636 -40.92 -1.55 -10.92
CA ARG A 636 -40.28 -0.22 -10.88
C ARG A 636 -38.78 -0.33 -10.65
N GLY A 637 -38.34 -1.32 -9.87
CA GLY A 637 -36.93 -1.53 -9.58
C GLY A 637 -36.10 -1.83 -10.83
N PHE A 638 -36.56 -2.80 -11.62
CA PHE A 638 -35.95 -3.09 -12.92
C PHE A 638 -35.95 -1.87 -13.84
N GLN A 639 -37.09 -1.18 -13.95
CA GLN A 639 -37.25 -0.02 -14.82
C GLN A 639 -36.24 1.09 -14.48
N ILE A 640 -36.06 1.40 -13.19
CA ILE A 640 -35.16 2.48 -12.76
C ILE A 640 -33.68 2.13 -13.00
N ILE A 641 -33.28 0.88 -12.77
CA ILE A 641 -31.90 0.44 -13.10
C ILE A 641 -31.68 0.57 -14.61
N ALA A 642 -32.66 0.17 -15.43
CA ALA A 642 -32.59 0.31 -16.88
C ALA A 642 -32.54 1.79 -17.33
N GLU A 643 -33.30 2.67 -16.69
CA GLU A 643 -33.28 4.12 -16.98
C GLU A 643 -31.90 4.73 -16.72
N ILE A 644 -31.20 4.33 -15.64
CA ILE A 644 -29.84 4.80 -15.31
C ILE A 644 -28.84 4.48 -16.45
N LEU A 645 -29.01 3.37 -17.18
CA LEU A 645 -28.14 3.04 -18.33
C LEU A 645 -28.20 4.07 -19.46
N THR A 646 -29.30 4.81 -19.56
CA THR A 646 -29.55 5.80 -20.61
C THR A 646 -29.52 7.24 -20.11
N ASP A 647 -29.47 7.44 -18.79
CA ASP A 647 -29.47 8.75 -18.15
C ASP A 647 -28.12 9.46 -18.34
N ARG A 648 -28.12 10.43 -19.27
CA ARG A 648 -26.98 11.32 -19.55
C ARG A 648 -27.16 12.73 -18.98
N SER A 649 -28.08 12.94 -18.05
CA SER A 649 -28.33 14.26 -17.45
C SER A 649 -27.14 14.76 -16.60
N ASP A 650 -27.11 16.05 -16.34
CA ASP A 650 -26.09 16.67 -15.50
C ASP A 650 -26.08 16.10 -14.08
N ARG A 651 -24.89 16.08 -13.48
CA ARG A 651 -24.63 15.51 -12.15
C ARG A 651 -23.98 16.56 -11.24
N PRO A 652 -24.49 16.76 -10.00
CA PRO A 652 -23.80 17.59 -9.01
C PRO A 652 -22.43 17.01 -8.61
N GLU A 653 -21.49 17.89 -8.28
CA GLU A 653 -20.17 17.48 -7.79
C GLU A 653 -20.29 16.70 -6.46
N GLY A 654 -19.52 15.62 -6.32
CA GLY A 654 -19.45 14.83 -5.08
C GLY A 654 -20.41 13.64 -4.96
N GLN A 655 -21.15 13.29 -6.02
CA GLN A 655 -21.95 12.06 -6.08
C GLN A 655 -21.16 10.92 -6.75
N GLY A 656 -21.42 9.66 -6.34
CA GLY A 656 -20.82 8.45 -6.92
C GLY A 656 -19.39 8.08 -6.50
N VAL A 657 -18.74 7.19 -7.25
CA VAL A 657 -17.36 6.75 -6.98
C VAL A 657 -16.37 7.83 -7.43
N PRO A 658 -15.45 8.31 -6.56
CA PRO A 658 -14.41 9.24 -6.97
C PRO A 658 -13.43 8.55 -7.91
N THR A 659 -13.70 8.57 -9.21
CA THR A 659 -12.74 8.16 -10.23
C THR A 659 -11.77 9.31 -10.42
N ALA A 660 -10.65 9.25 -9.70
CA ALA A 660 -9.57 10.21 -9.88
C ALA A 660 -9.10 10.16 -11.33
N SER A 661 -9.25 11.27 -12.05
CA SER A 661 -8.39 11.54 -13.19
C SER A 661 -6.96 11.78 -12.67
N SER A 662 -5.96 11.46 -13.48
CA SER A 662 -4.55 11.68 -13.16
C SER A 662 -4.20 13.14 -12.85
N ASP A 663 -5.08 14.08 -13.15
CA ASP A 663 -4.95 15.52 -12.92
C ASP A 663 -5.86 16.08 -11.80
N GLY A 664 -6.62 15.22 -11.10
CA GLY A 664 -7.44 15.61 -9.94
C GLY A 664 -8.71 16.42 -10.26
N ARG A 665 -9.19 16.41 -11.51
CA ARG A 665 -10.34 17.20 -11.98
C ARG A 665 -11.63 16.38 -12.07
N TYR A 666 -12.76 17.04 -11.80
CA TYR A 666 -14.10 16.46 -11.97
C TYR A 666 -14.50 16.41 -13.47
N HIS A 667 -14.85 15.22 -13.97
CA HIS A 667 -15.28 15.01 -15.36
C HIS A 667 -16.66 14.33 -15.42
N VAL A 668 -17.70 15.11 -15.76
CA VAL A 668 -19.10 14.65 -15.85
C VAL A 668 -19.25 13.42 -16.74
N ALA A 669 -18.60 13.39 -17.91
CA ALA A 669 -18.68 12.25 -18.84
C ALA A 669 -18.17 10.93 -18.25
N ARG A 670 -17.06 10.95 -17.49
CA ARG A 670 -16.53 9.74 -16.82
C ARG A 670 -17.44 9.27 -15.69
N GLN A 671 -18.07 10.22 -15.00
CA GLN A 671 -19.00 9.94 -13.92
C GLN A 671 -20.30 9.32 -14.45
N ILE A 672 -20.83 9.84 -15.56
CA ILE A 672 -21.96 9.22 -16.29
C ILE A 672 -21.58 7.80 -16.75
N ALA A 673 -20.41 7.61 -17.36
CA ALA A 673 -19.95 6.28 -17.77
C ALA A 673 -19.86 5.30 -16.59
N ALA A 674 -19.38 5.76 -15.42
CA ALA A 674 -19.33 4.95 -14.21
C ALA A 674 -20.73 4.58 -13.67
N ASP A 675 -21.69 5.52 -13.68
CA ASP A 675 -23.07 5.25 -13.27
C ASP A 675 -23.71 4.19 -14.19
N ARG A 676 -23.50 4.30 -15.51
CA ARG A 676 -23.98 3.33 -16.51
C ARG A 676 -23.34 1.96 -16.32
N TYR A 677 -22.03 1.91 -16.09
CA TYR A 677 -21.31 0.68 -15.79
C TYR A 677 -21.90 -0.02 -14.54
N TYR A 678 -22.16 0.76 -13.49
CA TYR A 678 -22.74 0.23 -12.25
C TYR A 678 -24.16 -0.29 -12.44
N ALA A 679 -25.00 0.41 -13.21
CA ALA A 679 -26.35 -0.07 -13.52
C ALA A 679 -26.33 -1.41 -14.30
N ALA A 680 -25.40 -1.59 -15.23
CA ALA A 680 -25.24 -2.86 -15.93
C ALA A 680 -24.84 -3.99 -14.96
N HIS A 681 -23.96 -3.69 -14.00
CA HIS A 681 -23.60 -4.62 -12.93
C HIS A 681 -24.82 -5.00 -12.07
N LEU A 682 -25.64 -4.02 -11.64
CA LEU A 682 -26.85 -4.28 -10.85
C LEU A 682 -27.85 -5.18 -11.58
N LEU A 683 -28.00 -5.03 -12.89
CA LEU A 683 -28.86 -5.94 -13.69
C LEU A 683 -28.32 -7.37 -13.72
N GLY A 684 -26.99 -7.55 -13.76
CA GLY A 684 -26.34 -8.85 -13.62
C GLY A 684 -26.63 -9.50 -12.28
N ASP A 685 -26.39 -8.77 -11.19
CA ASP A 685 -26.66 -9.23 -9.81
C ASP A 685 -28.16 -9.52 -9.57
N LEU A 686 -29.05 -8.79 -10.23
CA LEU A 686 -30.50 -8.97 -10.09
C LEU A 686 -30.97 -10.29 -10.74
N ARG A 687 -30.22 -10.78 -11.74
CA ARG A 687 -30.51 -12.00 -12.49
C ARG A 687 -31.90 -12.03 -13.12
N ASP A 688 -32.43 -10.86 -13.46
CA ASP A 688 -33.73 -10.74 -14.11
C ASP A 688 -33.57 -10.88 -15.64
N PRO A 689 -34.20 -11.89 -16.26
CA PRO A 689 -34.07 -12.10 -17.70
C PRO A 689 -34.67 -11.00 -18.59
N ARG A 690 -35.43 -10.06 -18.04
CA ARG A 690 -35.85 -8.83 -18.73
C ARG A 690 -34.68 -7.93 -19.07
N ALA A 691 -33.54 -8.08 -18.39
CA ALA A 691 -32.32 -7.32 -18.65
C ALA A 691 -31.66 -7.68 -19.99
N ILE A 692 -31.89 -8.89 -20.52
CA ILE A 692 -31.27 -9.36 -21.78
C ILE A 692 -31.49 -8.37 -22.95
N PRO A 693 -32.72 -8.02 -23.36
CA PRO A 693 -32.94 -7.07 -24.45
C PRO A 693 -32.41 -5.66 -24.17
N VAL A 694 -32.18 -5.28 -22.91
CA VAL A 694 -31.61 -3.98 -22.52
C VAL A 694 -30.08 -3.98 -22.61
N LEU A 695 -29.45 -5.07 -22.19
CA LEU A 695 -28.00 -5.23 -22.12
C LEU A 695 -27.38 -5.61 -23.48
N VAL A 696 -28.08 -6.38 -24.30
CA VAL A 696 -27.55 -6.84 -25.61
C VAL A 696 -27.08 -5.69 -26.51
N PRO A 697 -27.84 -4.59 -26.71
CA PRO A 697 -27.36 -3.45 -27.49
C PRO A 697 -26.08 -2.81 -26.92
N LEU A 698 -25.86 -2.89 -25.60
CA LEU A 698 -24.71 -2.30 -24.91
C LEU A 698 -23.41 -3.11 -25.07
N LEU A 699 -23.46 -4.31 -25.68
CA LEU A 699 -22.25 -5.03 -26.10
C LEU A 699 -21.41 -4.22 -27.09
N LYS A 700 -22.04 -3.29 -27.82
CA LYS A 700 -21.37 -2.39 -28.78
C LYS A 700 -21.14 -0.97 -28.22
N ASP A 701 -21.52 -0.71 -26.97
CA ASP A 701 -21.34 0.59 -26.33
C ASP A 701 -19.92 0.72 -25.76
N THR A 702 -19.11 1.63 -26.29
CA THR A 702 -17.70 1.76 -25.92
C THR A 702 -17.45 2.22 -24.48
N GLU A 703 -18.45 2.76 -23.79
CA GLU A 703 -18.33 3.19 -22.38
C GLU A 703 -18.55 2.04 -21.40
N VAL A 704 -19.36 1.04 -21.76
CA VAL A 704 -19.80 -0.03 -20.83
C VAL A 704 -19.66 -1.46 -21.35
N ASN A 705 -19.22 -1.67 -22.60
CA ASN A 705 -19.09 -3.00 -23.20
C ASN A 705 -18.24 -4.00 -22.39
N ALA A 706 -17.37 -3.54 -21.49
CA ALA A 706 -16.55 -4.39 -20.65
C ALA A 706 -17.29 -5.07 -19.47
N ILE A 707 -18.44 -4.55 -19.03
CA ILE A 707 -19.25 -5.19 -17.95
C ILE A 707 -20.41 -6.01 -18.49
N VAL A 708 -20.87 -5.68 -19.70
CA VAL A 708 -22.08 -6.27 -20.29
C VAL A 708 -21.98 -7.80 -20.46
N PRO A 709 -20.87 -8.39 -20.97
CA PRO A 709 -20.75 -9.84 -21.06
C PRO A 709 -20.84 -10.53 -19.69
N TRP A 710 -20.21 -9.96 -18.66
CA TRP A 710 -20.31 -10.50 -17.30
C TRP A 710 -21.75 -10.48 -16.79
N ALA A 711 -22.45 -9.35 -16.94
CA ALA A 711 -23.85 -9.23 -16.51
C ALA A 711 -24.77 -10.24 -17.22
N LEU A 712 -24.58 -10.44 -18.54
CA LEU A 712 -25.29 -11.45 -19.32
C LEU A 712 -25.01 -12.88 -18.83
N GLY A 713 -23.76 -13.18 -18.46
CA GLY A 713 -23.37 -14.47 -17.89
C GLY A 713 -24.02 -14.71 -16.51
N GLU A 714 -23.99 -13.73 -15.62
CA GLU A 714 -24.59 -13.82 -14.27
C GLU A 714 -26.11 -13.97 -14.29
N ILE A 715 -26.80 -13.36 -15.27
CA ILE A 715 -28.25 -13.54 -15.45
C ILE A 715 -28.58 -15.02 -15.72
N GLY A 716 -27.68 -15.78 -16.34
CA GLY A 716 -27.86 -17.22 -16.55
C GLY A 716 -28.87 -17.60 -17.62
N ASP A 717 -29.46 -16.64 -18.34
CA ASP A 717 -30.46 -16.91 -19.38
C ASP A 717 -29.80 -17.22 -20.73
N LYS A 718 -30.14 -18.39 -21.29
CA LYS A 718 -29.59 -18.88 -22.56
C LYS A 718 -29.87 -17.97 -23.77
N ARG A 719 -30.86 -17.08 -23.72
CA ARG A 719 -31.11 -16.07 -24.77
C ARG A 719 -29.92 -15.13 -24.96
N ALA A 720 -29.02 -15.01 -23.98
CA ALA A 720 -27.76 -14.27 -24.10
C ALA A 720 -26.72 -14.94 -25.01
N ILE A 721 -26.81 -16.26 -25.24
CA ILE A 721 -25.77 -17.03 -25.94
C ILE A 721 -25.57 -16.51 -27.37
N GLY A 722 -26.64 -16.33 -28.15
CA GLY A 722 -26.57 -15.80 -29.52
C GLY A 722 -25.82 -14.46 -29.60
N PRO A 723 -26.27 -13.42 -28.87
CA PRO A 723 -25.56 -12.14 -28.80
C PRO A 723 -24.11 -12.23 -28.32
N LEU A 724 -23.80 -13.12 -27.37
CA LEU A 724 -22.42 -13.34 -26.91
C LEU A 724 -21.55 -14.02 -27.97
N LEU A 725 -22.12 -14.93 -28.79
CA LEU A 725 -21.43 -15.50 -29.94
C LEU A 725 -21.09 -14.45 -31.00
N GLU A 726 -21.96 -13.45 -31.21
CA GLU A 726 -21.66 -12.31 -32.07
C GLU A 726 -20.56 -11.41 -31.48
N ALA A 727 -20.51 -11.26 -30.15
CA ALA A 727 -19.46 -10.51 -29.47
C ALA A 727 -18.07 -11.15 -29.58
N LEU A 728 -17.98 -12.44 -29.95
CA LEU A 728 -16.71 -13.09 -30.29
C LEU A 728 -16.07 -12.54 -31.57
N ASP A 729 -16.81 -11.81 -32.41
CA ASP A 729 -16.29 -11.14 -33.61
C ASP A 729 -15.94 -9.67 -33.38
N ASP A 730 -16.06 -9.17 -32.15
CA ASP A 730 -15.76 -7.77 -31.84
C ASP A 730 -14.30 -7.43 -32.15
N GLU A 731 -14.00 -6.20 -32.56
CA GLU A 731 -12.62 -5.77 -32.83
C GLU A 731 -11.77 -5.75 -31.55
N SER A 732 -12.39 -5.44 -30.41
CA SER A 732 -11.72 -5.35 -29.13
C SER A 732 -11.38 -6.75 -28.58
N PRO A 733 -10.09 -7.09 -28.37
CA PRO A 733 -9.70 -8.34 -27.73
C PRO A 733 -10.29 -8.51 -26.33
N THR A 734 -10.52 -7.38 -25.65
CA THR A 734 -11.15 -7.36 -24.33
C THR A 734 -12.59 -7.84 -24.39
N VAL A 735 -13.39 -7.36 -25.35
CA VAL A 735 -14.79 -7.77 -25.50
C VAL A 735 -14.88 -9.24 -25.87
N ARG A 736 -14.03 -9.72 -26.80
CA ARG A 736 -13.97 -11.15 -27.15
C ARG A 736 -13.65 -12.02 -25.95
N VAL A 737 -12.63 -11.67 -25.17
CA VAL A 737 -12.24 -12.42 -23.96
C VAL A 737 -13.39 -12.46 -22.93
N LEU A 738 -14.08 -11.34 -22.72
CA LEU A 738 -15.19 -11.28 -21.77
C LEU A 738 -16.41 -12.08 -22.24
N ALA A 739 -16.68 -12.08 -23.55
CA ALA A 739 -17.72 -12.91 -24.14
C ALA A 739 -17.42 -14.41 -23.99
N ILE A 740 -16.14 -14.82 -24.14
CA ILE A 740 -15.71 -16.20 -23.87
C ILE A 740 -16.05 -16.61 -22.42
N TYR A 741 -15.74 -15.77 -21.44
CA TYR A 741 -16.02 -16.08 -20.03
C TYR A 741 -17.52 -16.13 -19.73
N ALA A 742 -18.31 -15.25 -20.35
CA ALA A 742 -19.76 -15.31 -20.22
C ALA A 742 -20.33 -16.62 -20.79
N LEU A 743 -19.87 -17.05 -21.97
CA LEU A 743 -20.29 -18.31 -22.59
C LEU A 743 -19.90 -19.54 -21.76
N GLU A 744 -18.71 -19.51 -21.15
CA GLU A 744 -18.26 -20.53 -20.19
C GLU A 744 -19.18 -20.59 -18.97
N THR A 745 -19.51 -19.43 -18.38
CA THR A 745 -20.42 -19.31 -17.22
C THR A 745 -21.83 -19.81 -17.53
N LEU A 746 -22.30 -19.59 -18.75
CA LEU A 746 -23.59 -20.08 -19.24
C LEU A 746 -23.58 -21.58 -19.61
N HIS A 747 -22.42 -22.25 -19.52
CA HIS A 747 -22.23 -23.61 -20.00
C HIS A 747 -22.68 -23.80 -21.45
N ALA A 748 -22.39 -22.82 -22.32
CA ALA A 748 -22.85 -22.77 -23.70
C ALA A 748 -22.03 -23.70 -24.59
N THR A 749 -22.31 -25.00 -24.56
CA THR A 749 -21.60 -26.00 -25.37
C THR A 749 -21.76 -25.75 -26.88
N GLU A 750 -22.84 -25.11 -27.33
CA GLU A 750 -22.99 -24.65 -28.71
C GLU A 750 -21.94 -23.62 -29.16
N ALA A 751 -21.21 -22.99 -28.23
CA ALA A 751 -20.14 -22.05 -28.53
C ALA A 751 -18.84 -22.71 -29.01
N LEU A 752 -18.67 -24.03 -28.78
CA LEU A 752 -17.43 -24.76 -29.06
C LEU A 752 -16.88 -24.52 -30.47
N PRO A 753 -17.67 -24.56 -31.57
CA PRO A 753 -17.15 -24.30 -32.91
C PRO A 753 -16.55 -22.89 -33.08
N ARG A 754 -17.18 -21.88 -32.46
CA ARG A 754 -16.70 -20.49 -32.52
C ARG A 754 -15.47 -20.30 -31.64
N LEU A 755 -15.42 -20.90 -30.46
CA LEU A 755 -14.24 -20.87 -29.60
C LEU A 755 -13.02 -21.50 -30.29
N ILE A 756 -13.22 -22.61 -31.01
CA ILE A 756 -12.14 -23.27 -31.77
C ILE A 756 -11.55 -22.33 -32.84
N SER A 757 -12.37 -21.52 -33.52
CA SER A 757 -11.86 -20.56 -34.51
C SER A 757 -10.98 -19.46 -33.91
N LEU A 758 -11.08 -19.20 -32.59
CA LEU A 758 -10.32 -18.18 -31.90
C LEU A 758 -8.95 -18.66 -31.37
N LEU A 759 -8.62 -19.94 -31.53
CA LEU A 759 -7.35 -20.52 -31.03
C LEU A 759 -6.09 -19.90 -31.67
N ASN A 760 -6.23 -19.17 -32.78
CA ASN A 760 -5.14 -18.44 -33.44
C ASN A 760 -5.15 -16.92 -33.15
N ASP A 761 -6.09 -16.40 -32.35
CA ASP A 761 -6.15 -14.99 -32.00
C ASP A 761 -5.26 -14.68 -30.78
N HIS A 762 -4.01 -14.30 -31.05
CA HIS A 762 -3.01 -14.01 -30.01
C HIS A 762 -3.11 -12.59 -29.43
N ARG A 763 -4.09 -11.78 -29.85
CA ARG A 763 -4.28 -10.42 -29.32
C ARG A 763 -4.69 -10.51 -27.85
N LYS A 764 -4.13 -9.63 -27.03
CA LYS A 764 -4.34 -9.62 -25.57
C LYS A 764 -5.42 -8.64 -25.18
N SER A 765 -6.27 -9.06 -24.25
CA SER A 765 -7.15 -8.16 -23.53
C SER A 765 -6.33 -7.08 -22.81
N ASN A 766 -6.87 -5.86 -22.72
CA ASN A 766 -6.31 -4.81 -21.87
C ASN A 766 -6.94 -4.79 -20.46
N PHE A 767 -7.88 -5.71 -20.21
CA PHE A 767 -8.62 -5.85 -18.95
C PHE A 767 -8.08 -7.05 -18.15
N GLY A 768 -7.85 -6.84 -16.84
CA GLY A 768 -7.34 -7.88 -15.94
C GLY A 768 -5.96 -8.42 -16.36
N ALA A 769 -5.81 -9.75 -16.35
CA ALA A 769 -4.55 -10.49 -16.55
C ALA A 769 -3.93 -10.42 -17.97
N GLN A 770 -4.44 -9.55 -18.85
CA GLN A 770 -3.99 -9.37 -20.23
C GLN A 770 -3.82 -10.69 -21.01
N VAL A 771 -4.77 -11.61 -20.80
CA VAL A 771 -4.77 -12.94 -21.43
C VAL A 771 -5.10 -12.80 -22.91
N SER A 772 -4.50 -13.66 -23.74
CA SER A 772 -4.81 -13.68 -25.17
C SER A 772 -6.18 -14.30 -25.41
N VAL A 773 -6.84 -13.91 -26.51
CA VAL A 773 -8.12 -14.50 -26.89
C VAL A 773 -7.99 -16.02 -27.07
N ALA A 774 -6.89 -16.48 -27.68
CA ALA A 774 -6.56 -17.89 -27.86
C ALA A 774 -6.47 -18.65 -26.53
N ASP A 775 -5.76 -18.11 -25.52
CA ASP A 775 -5.62 -18.75 -24.21
C ASP A 775 -6.96 -18.84 -23.48
N ALA A 776 -7.78 -17.77 -23.57
CA ALA A 776 -9.12 -17.77 -23.01
C ALA A 776 -10.03 -18.81 -23.69
N ALA A 777 -10.00 -18.87 -25.02
CA ALA A 777 -10.78 -19.83 -25.79
C ALA A 777 -10.35 -21.28 -25.47
N LYS A 778 -9.04 -21.54 -25.36
CA LYS A 778 -8.51 -22.86 -25.01
C LYS A 778 -9.00 -23.31 -23.63
N ALA A 779 -8.99 -22.42 -22.64
CA ALA A 779 -9.49 -22.72 -21.30
C ALA A 779 -11.00 -23.02 -21.33
N ALA A 780 -11.79 -22.17 -21.98
CA ALA A 780 -13.24 -22.37 -22.07
C ALA A 780 -13.62 -23.66 -22.84
N ILE A 781 -12.90 -24.02 -23.90
CA ILE A 781 -13.11 -25.30 -24.61
C ILE A 781 -12.89 -26.47 -23.67
N ALA A 782 -11.83 -26.43 -22.84
CA ALA A 782 -11.55 -27.51 -21.88
C ALA A 782 -12.63 -27.64 -20.80
N THR A 783 -13.29 -26.53 -20.42
CA THR A 783 -14.40 -26.53 -19.45
C THR A 783 -15.72 -27.01 -20.06
N LEU A 784 -15.97 -26.74 -21.34
CA LEU A 784 -17.26 -26.99 -22.02
C LEU A 784 -17.33 -28.36 -22.73
N GLN A 785 -16.20 -29.07 -22.84
CA GLN A 785 -16.12 -30.46 -23.31
C GLN A 785 -16.36 -31.42 -22.13
#